data_AF-Q5AH58-F1
#
_entry.id   AF-Q5AH58-F1
#
_cell.length_a   1.000
_cell.length_b   1.000
_cell.length_c   1.000
_cell.angle_alpha   90.00
_cell.angle_beta   90.00
_cell.angle_gamma   90.00
#
_symmetry.space_group_name_H-M   'P 1'
#
loop_
_entity.id
_entity.type
_entity.pdbx_description
1 polymer ?
#
loop_
_entity_poly.entity_id
_entity_poly.type
_entity_poly.pdbx_seq_one_letter_code
_entity_poly.pdbx_strand_id
1 'polypeptide(L)'
;MSKNKDPGSLINIQHDYILNKIKSVQQRGQLYNLIIDDKMESVLYNVLTKEELLRIVASIEKIDAKRRQGTFMTAIYLIDVNIYNLKCIIGDVQTRKYKNGIALFPIYQDSRTQDFWLKKFWNQPNVLTFFNNHIEFLNANYFALETKVFLVDNKTSNSMPIYYNPNCIEFVMPQVQLVANALLNLVVSMEEYPLIRFYNPQDGDYDAKRLPELIADAFQAQLDDYCRLNENYPPPSVASKPRAILLITDRTMDLYSPLLHEFSYQAMAMDIVESLERTGKYKYKSENEKGEIMEVEAKLENENDEDWVNLRHLHIIESSELIFNKISELVKNNPLMIDRSKATTSSDLMYIVAHLKGFDEERRQLTLHKTLIDECLDINASRKLAEFAADFEQTCCAEGVSFEGERNKHLHDDLIILLARDDLHINDKMRLVLIYAFYRGGLIRADFEKLIRFIGVNDKYITGLVEKCFNNVEKLGFQIFKKNVKDKPFHKEMYHVINNEGTYNTSRFTPGIKRIMQNAGKYSLDREWFPYFRDQPLDEDIPTNNTRISSTTSTSTRTTNSAGKDLHTSGSLRNPRIKAAWASSSSTLSSSRNINTLGSQAKNKQRIFCFVAGGMTYSEIRSIYELSSSMNKDFYIGSESILKPRDFLIGLQSIDKNKTPENLDLNIYQELNKPTDPPLHVFEDGIPKPKKIINQPQNQFQQQIQQQQLMYQNTHPNANNGGNEQSSPSSSSSSAPPSHYQKRQTPGGNLDNIGNIGSPTSTVDSKEKKKSRLKKFFK
;
A
#
# COMPACT_ATOMS: atom_id res chain seq x y z
N MET A 1 -2.09 2.68 -20.47
CA MET A 1 -1.77 1.23 -20.48
C MET A 1 -0.51 0.98 -19.70
N SER A 2 -0.62 0.27 -18.57
CA SER A 2 0.56 -0.30 -17.93
C SER A 2 1.29 -1.19 -18.93
N LYS A 3 2.62 -1.11 -18.98
CA LYS A 3 3.41 -2.08 -19.74
C LYS A 3 3.23 -3.49 -19.21
N ASN A 4 2.73 -3.62 -17.98
CA ASN A 4 2.46 -4.88 -17.35
C ASN A 4 1.24 -5.57 -17.99
N LYS A 5 1.49 -6.68 -18.67
CA LYS A 5 0.48 -7.51 -19.34
C LYS A 5 -0.03 -8.66 -18.46
N ASP A 6 0.31 -8.70 -17.17
CA ASP A 6 -0.15 -9.76 -16.26
C ASP A 6 -1.70 -9.71 -16.14
N PRO A 7 -2.43 -10.74 -16.61
CA PRO A 7 -3.88 -10.83 -16.45
C PRO A 7 -4.31 -10.97 -14.98
N GLY A 8 -3.39 -11.36 -14.08
CA GLY A 8 -3.61 -11.39 -12.65
C GLY A 8 -3.22 -10.09 -11.94
N SER A 9 -2.86 -9.02 -12.67
CA SER A 9 -2.50 -7.72 -12.09
C SER A 9 -3.73 -7.03 -11.51
N LEU A 10 -3.69 -6.79 -10.20
CA LEU A 10 -4.76 -6.09 -9.49
C LEU A 10 -5.01 -4.68 -10.05
N ILE A 11 -3.95 -3.96 -10.43
CA ILE A 11 -4.03 -2.62 -11.01
C ILE A 11 -4.80 -2.65 -12.33
N ASN A 12 -4.47 -3.61 -13.21
CA ASN A 12 -5.16 -3.75 -14.50
C ASN A 12 -6.63 -4.17 -14.31
N ILE A 13 -6.90 -5.08 -13.37
CA ILE A 13 -8.27 -5.52 -13.04
C ILE A 13 -9.11 -4.33 -12.55
N GLN A 14 -8.58 -3.53 -11.62
CA GLN A 14 -9.28 -2.36 -11.09
C GLN A 14 -9.47 -1.28 -12.18
N HIS A 15 -8.43 -1.00 -12.97
CA HIS A 15 -8.49 -0.11 -14.13
C HIS A 15 -9.65 -0.50 -15.07
N ASP A 16 -9.67 -1.76 -15.52
CA ASP A 16 -10.67 -2.24 -16.46
C ASP A 16 -12.08 -2.25 -15.85
N TYR A 17 -12.21 -2.66 -14.58
CA TYR A 17 -13.48 -2.69 -13.88
C TYR A 17 -14.11 -1.28 -13.79
N ILE A 18 -13.34 -0.29 -13.34
CA ILE A 18 -13.81 1.11 -13.24
C ILE A 18 -14.15 1.65 -14.63
N LEU A 19 -13.24 1.50 -15.60
CA LEU A 19 -13.43 2.05 -16.93
C LEU A 19 -14.65 1.45 -17.64
N ASN A 20 -14.87 0.15 -17.51
CA ASN A 20 -16.02 -0.53 -18.08
C ASN A 20 -17.33 -0.12 -17.40
N LYS A 21 -17.33 0.09 -16.09
CA LYS A 21 -18.52 0.52 -15.36
C LYS A 21 -18.92 1.97 -15.68
N ILE A 22 -17.96 2.87 -15.89
CA ILE A 22 -18.27 4.23 -16.38
C ILE A 22 -18.84 4.15 -17.80
N LYS A 23 -18.26 3.32 -18.68
CA LYS A 23 -18.77 3.16 -20.06
C LYS A 23 -20.15 2.52 -20.11
N SER A 24 -20.48 1.58 -19.21
CA SER A 24 -21.74 0.85 -19.24
C SER A 24 -22.95 1.74 -18.94
N VAL A 25 -22.76 2.83 -18.21
CA VAL A 25 -23.84 3.78 -17.88
C VAL A 25 -24.02 4.88 -18.94
N GLN A 26 -23.14 4.94 -19.93
CA GLN A 26 -23.17 5.94 -20.98
C GLN A 26 -24.06 5.52 -22.15
N GLN A 27 -24.73 6.51 -22.74
CA GLN A 27 -25.56 6.39 -23.93
C GLN A 27 -24.90 7.15 -25.09
N ARG A 28 -25.00 6.61 -26.30
CA ARG A 28 -24.43 7.23 -27.50
C ARG A 28 -25.03 8.62 -27.74
N GLY A 29 -24.18 9.60 -28.03
CA GLY A 29 -24.58 10.97 -28.39
C GLY A 29 -24.82 11.93 -27.22
N GLN A 30 -24.67 11.48 -25.97
CA GLN A 30 -24.74 12.36 -24.80
C GLN A 30 -23.36 12.82 -24.35
N LEU A 31 -23.31 14.00 -23.72
CA LEU A 31 -22.10 14.53 -23.09
C LEU A 31 -22.17 14.32 -21.58
N TYR A 32 -21.09 13.78 -21.03
CA TYR A 32 -21.01 13.40 -19.62
C TYR A 32 -19.98 14.23 -18.86
N ASN A 33 -20.34 14.69 -17.67
CA ASN A 33 -19.41 15.23 -16.69
C ASN A 33 -19.21 14.20 -15.57
N LEU A 34 -17.97 13.82 -15.32
CA LEU A 34 -17.63 12.93 -14.21
C LEU A 34 -17.41 13.76 -12.94
N ILE A 35 -18.28 13.57 -11.96
CA ILE A 35 -18.24 14.26 -10.67
C ILE A 35 -17.62 13.33 -9.63
N ILE A 36 -16.51 13.75 -9.05
CA ILE A 36 -15.72 12.95 -8.09
C ILE A 36 -15.50 13.73 -6.80
N ASP A 37 -15.18 13.02 -5.72
CA ASP A 37 -14.69 13.61 -4.47
C ASP A 37 -13.18 13.32 -4.29
N ASP A 38 -12.62 13.67 -3.13
CA ASP A 38 -11.20 13.44 -2.84
C ASP A 38 -10.84 11.96 -2.71
N LYS A 39 -11.75 11.15 -2.19
CA LYS A 39 -11.53 9.72 -2.00
C LYS A 39 -11.55 8.98 -3.33
N MET A 40 -12.55 9.24 -4.17
CA MET A 40 -12.65 8.62 -5.49
C MET A 40 -11.59 9.14 -6.44
N GLU A 41 -11.13 10.40 -6.32
CA GLU A 41 -9.98 10.87 -7.09
C GLU A 41 -8.72 10.04 -6.81
N SER A 42 -8.43 9.73 -5.54
CA SER A 42 -7.24 8.96 -5.19
C SER A 42 -7.30 7.52 -5.72
N VAL A 43 -8.47 6.88 -5.67
CA VAL A 43 -8.69 5.54 -6.25
C VAL A 43 -8.60 5.58 -7.79
N LEU A 44 -9.20 6.58 -8.43
CA LEU A 44 -9.21 6.72 -9.88
C LEU A 44 -7.81 6.95 -10.44
N TYR A 45 -7.11 7.98 -9.96
CA TYR A 45 -5.80 8.35 -10.49
C TYR A 45 -4.67 7.41 -10.08
N ASN A 46 -4.95 6.44 -9.20
CA ASN A 46 -4.04 5.34 -8.95
C ASN A 46 -3.94 4.39 -10.15
N VAL A 47 -5.04 4.17 -10.88
CA VAL A 47 -5.10 3.16 -11.95
C VAL A 47 -5.38 3.73 -13.34
N LEU A 48 -6.02 4.90 -13.44
CA LEU A 48 -6.43 5.56 -14.68
C LEU A 48 -5.75 6.93 -14.81
N THR A 49 -5.35 7.31 -16.03
CA THR A 49 -4.89 8.69 -16.28
C THR A 49 -6.05 9.63 -16.55
N LYS A 50 -5.82 10.93 -16.31
CA LYS A 50 -6.81 11.98 -16.63
C LYS A 50 -7.16 11.98 -18.13
N GLU A 51 -6.19 11.72 -19.00
CA GLU A 51 -6.37 11.63 -20.45
C GLU A 51 -7.24 10.44 -20.84
N GLU A 52 -7.09 9.29 -20.18
CA GLU A 52 -7.94 8.11 -20.42
C GLU A 52 -9.41 8.39 -20.06
N LEU A 53 -9.64 9.07 -18.94
CA LEU A 53 -10.99 9.49 -18.54
C LEU A 53 -11.58 10.55 -19.48
N LEU A 54 -10.82 11.56 -19.90
CA LEU A 54 -11.29 12.61 -20.82
C LEU A 54 -11.61 12.10 -22.24
N ARG A 55 -11.20 10.88 -22.59
CA ARG A 55 -11.64 10.22 -23.84
C ARG A 55 -13.06 9.68 -23.77
N ILE A 56 -13.61 9.48 -22.57
CA ILE A 56 -14.96 8.94 -22.36
C ILE A 56 -15.92 9.94 -21.70
N VAL A 57 -15.40 10.97 -21.02
CA VAL A 57 -16.21 12.05 -20.44
C VAL A 57 -15.70 13.42 -20.92
N ALA A 58 -16.58 14.41 -20.98
CA ALA A 58 -16.26 15.74 -21.48
C ALA A 58 -15.51 16.60 -20.45
N SER A 59 -15.76 16.38 -19.16
CA SER A 59 -15.00 17.00 -18.08
C SER A 59 -15.00 16.14 -16.82
N ILE A 60 -14.05 16.42 -15.93
CA ILE A 60 -13.90 15.80 -14.61
C ILE A 60 -13.87 16.94 -13.59
N GLU A 61 -14.81 16.95 -12.65
CA GLU A 61 -14.98 18.03 -11.69
C GLU A 61 -15.13 17.51 -10.26
N LYS A 62 -14.68 18.28 -9.29
CA LYS A 62 -14.86 17.99 -7.86
C LYS A 62 -16.26 18.36 -7.40
N ILE A 63 -16.90 17.50 -6.60
CA ILE A 63 -18.29 17.67 -6.17
C ILE A 63 -18.55 18.95 -5.38
N ASP A 64 -17.57 19.45 -4.64
CA ASP A 64 -17.66 20.66 -3.82
C ASP A 64 -16.96 21.89 -4.44
N ALA A 65 -16.33 21.74 -5.60
CA ALA A 65 -15.77 22.87 -6.33
C ALA A 65 -16.86 23.75 -6.96
N LYS A 66 -16.51 25.02 -7.22
CA LYS A 66 -17.32 25.92 -8.05
C LYS A 66 -17.31 25.40 -9.49
N ARG A 67 -18.49 25.01 -9.98
CA ARG A 67 -18.67 24.33 -11.27
C ARG A 67 -19.58 25.15 -12.19
N ARG A 68 -19.32 25.11 -13.49
CA ARG A 68 -20.16 25.83 -14.47
C ARG A 68 -21.49 25.10 -14.64
N GLN A 69 -22.55 25.85 -14.88
CA GLN A 69 -23.85 25.25 -15.20
C GLN A 69 -23.77 24.55 -16.57
N GLY A 70 -24.13 23.27 -16.60
CA GLY A 70 -24.06 22.38 -17.75
C GLY A 70 -25.40 21.68 -17.99
N THR A 71 -26.49 22.45 -18.14
CA THR A 71 -27.87 21.94 -18.28
C THR A 71 -28.12 21.06 -19.52
N PHE A 72 -27.17 20.99 -20.44
CA PHE A 72 -27.19 20.09 -21.60
C PHE A 72 -26.40 18.78 -21.38
N MET A 73 -25.67 18.66 -20.26
CA MET A 73 -24.81 17.53 -19.94
C MET A 73 -25.44 16.67 -18.85
N THR A 74 -25.13 15.37 -18.87
CA THR A 74 -25.49 14.40 -17.84
C THR A 74 -24.33 14.27 -16.85
N ALA A 75 -24.59 14.37 -15.54
CA ALA A 75 -23.54 14.16 -14.54
C ALA A 75 -23.46 12.69 -14.12
N ILE A 76 -22.27 12.09 -14.15
CA ILE A 76 -21.99 10.79 -13.55
C ILE A 76 -21.35 11.05 -12.19
N TYR A 77 -22.07 10.74 -11.11
CA TYR A 77 -21.60 10.91 -9.74
C TYR A 77 -20.87 9.66 -9.29
N LEU A 78 -19.55 9.73 -9.26
CA LEU A 78 -18.65 8.70 -8.76
C LEU A 78 -17.95 9.23 -7.50
N ILE A 79 -18.64 9.11 -6.38
CA ILE A 79 -18.28 9.74 -5.09
C ILE A 79 -18.51 8.76 -3.96
N ASP A 80 -17.89 8.99 -2.80
CA ASP A 80 -18.22 8.26 -1.58
C ASP A 80 -19.63 8.65 -1.09
N VAL A 81 -20.41 7.69 -0.59
CA VAL A 81 -21.75 7.98 -0.07
C VAL A 81 -21.64 8.41 1.38
N ASN A 82 -21.59 9.73 1.59
CA ASN A 82 -21.62 10.36 2.91
C ASN A 82 -22.55 11.59 2.91
N ILE A 83 -22.94 12.07 4.09
CA ILE A 83 -23.91 13.18 4.23
C ILE A 83 -23.45 14.45 3.49
N TYR A 84 -22.16 14.76 3.51
CA TYR A 84 -21.60 15.94 2.84
C TYR A 84 -21.83 15.88 1.33
N ASN A 85 -21.42 14.78 0.70
CA ASN A 85 -21.57 14.52 -0.72
C ASN A 85 -23.04 14.46 -1.16
N LEU A 86 -23.91 13.83 -0.36
CA LEU A 86 -25.34 13.80 -0.64
C LEU A 86 -25.98 15.20 -0.60
N LYS A 87 -25.56 16.07 0.32
CA LYS A 87 -25.99 17.48 0.32
C LYS A 87 -25.47 18.25 -0.88
N CYS A 88 -24.25 17.98 -1.35
CA CYS A 88 -23.75 18.59 -2.59
C CYS A 88 -24.62 18.20 -3.80
N ILE A 89 -25.02 16.93 -3.91
CA ILE A 89 -25.95 16.49 -4.95
C ILE A 89 -27.28 17.21 -4.84
N ILE A 90 -27.83 17.35 -3.62
CA ILE A 90 -29.07 18.12 -3.40
C ILE A 90 -28.92 19.55 -3.93
N GLY A 91 -27.76 20.19 -3.71
CA GLY A 91 -27.45 21.51 -4.27
C GLY A 91 -27.48 21.52 -5.80
N ASP A 92 -26.82 20.57 -6.46
CA ASP A 92 -26.83 20.44 -7.93
C ASP A 92 -28.25 20.22 -8.50
N VAL A 93 -29.09 19.45 -7.78
CA VAL A 93 -30.50 19.21 -8.15
C VAL A 93 -31.33 20.50 -8.00
N GLN A 94 -31.14 21.23 -6.90
CA GLN A 94 -31.86 22.48 -6.62
C GLN A 94 -31.53 23.58 -7.62
N THR A 95 -30.24 23.72 -7.99
CA THR A 95 -29.79 24.74 -8.94
C THR A 95 -29.93 24.31 -10.41
N ARG A 96 -30.41 23.08 -10.66
CA ARG A 96 -30.47 22.46 -12.00
C ARG A 96 -29.13 22.59 -12.72
N LYS A 97 -28.05 22.19 -12.04
CA LYS A 97 -26.69 22.34 -12.57
C LYS A 97 -26.46 21.51 -13.82
N TYR A 98 -27.04 20.31 -13.87
CA TYR A 98 -26.96 19.37 -14.99
C TYR A 98 -28.36 19.00 -15.50
N LYS A 99 -28.43 18.41 -16.70
CA LYS A 99 -29.68 17.92 -17.29
C LYS A 99 -30.36 16.88 -16.40
N ASN A 100 -29.56 15.91 -15.96
CA ASN A 100 -29.90 14.77 -15.11
C ASN A 100 -28.61 14.18 -14.52
N GLY A 101 -28.76 13.25 -13.58
CA GLY A 101 -27.66 12.55 -12.93
C GLY A 101 -27.71 11.04 -13.16
N ILE A 102 -26.54 10.42 -13.11
CA ILE A 102 -26.34 8.98 -13.00
C ILE A 102 -25.59 8.76 -11.70
N ALA A 103 -26.19 8.01 -10.78
CA ALA A 103 -25.53 7.61 -9.54
C ALA A 103 -24.67 6.38 -9.81
N LEU A 104 -23.36 6.50 -9.59
CA LEU A 104 -22.42 5.38 -9.61
C LEU A 104 -21.75 5.29 -8.24
N PHE A 105 -22.52 4.79 -7.26
CA PHE A 105 -22.18 4.91 -5.84
C PHE A 105 -21.53 3.64 -5.28
N PRO A 106 -20.58 3.75 -4.33
CA PRO A 106 -20.27 2.63 -3.45
C PRO A 106 -21.44 2.35 -2.51
N ILE A 107 -21.43 1.17 -1.88
CA ILE A 107 -22.45 0.79 -0.88
C ILE A 107 -22.27 1.64 0.38
N TYR A 108 -23.38 2.13 0.95
CA TYR A 108 -23.41 2.92 2.18
C TYR A 108 -22.98 2.08 3.40
N GLN A 109 -22.31 2.68 4.37
CA GLN A 109 -21.65 1.92 5.45
C GLN A 109 -22.10 2.28 6.86
N ASP A 110 -22.57 3.50 7.10
CA ASP A 110 -22.90 3.95 8.44
C ASP A 110 -24.38 4.28 8.61
N SER A 111 -24.88 4.05 9.84
CA SER A 111 -26.29 4.22 10.18
C SER A 111 -26.76 5.67 10.03
N ARG A 112 -25.88 6.66 10.23
CA ARG A 112 -26.22 8.09 10.14
C ARG A 112 -26.42 8.50 8.69
N THR A 113 -25.56 8.03 7.78
CA THR A 113 -25.72 8.23 6.34
C THR A 113 -26.93 7.46 5.82
N GLN A 114 -27.18 6.24 6.29
CA GLN A 114 -28.39 5.49 5.92
C GLN A 114 -29.67 6.22 6.34
N ASP A 115 -29.70 6.80 7.55
CA ASP A 115 -30.85 7.60 8.01
C ASP A 115 -31.05 8.85 7.16
N PHE A 116 -29.97 9.58 6.86
CA PHE A 116 -30.01 10.74 5.97
C PHE A 116 -30.45 10.37 4.56
N TRP A 117 -29.94 9.26 4.03
CA TRP A 117 -30.29 8.71 2.73
C TRP A 117 -31.79 8.49 2.63
N LEU A 118 -32.36 7.72 3.57
CA LEU A 118 -33.78 7.38 3.59
C LEU A 118 -34.65 8.61 3.85
N LYS A 119 -34.34 9.44 4.85
CA LYS A 119 -35.24 10.53 5.25
C LYS A 119 -35.12 11.79 4.41
N LYS A 120 -33.92 12.09 3.90
CA LYS A 120 -33.59 13.42 3.36
C LYS A 120 -33.02 13.43 1.96
N PHE A 121 -32.60 12.29 1.40
CA PHE A 121 -32.02 12.25 0.06
C PHE A 121 -32.94 11.51 -0.93
N TRP A 122 -33.03 10.18 -0.82
CA TRP A 122 -33.69 9.31 -1.81
C TRP A 122 -35.23 9.34 -1.74
N ASN A 123 -35.81 10.10 -0.81
CA ASN A 123 -37.25 10.36 -0.76
C ASN A 123 -37.64 11.73 -1.35
N GLN A 124 -36.68 12.55 -1.81
CA GLN A 124 -37.01 13.82 -2.44
C GLN A 124 -37.44 13.61 -3.91
N PRO A 125 -38.64 14.08 -4.33
CA PRO A 125 -39.12 13.88 -5.71
C PRO A 125 -38.17 14.43 -6.78
N ASN A 126 -37.51 15.55 -6.51
CA ASN A 126 -36.56 16.16 -7.43
C ASN A 126 -35.29 15.30 -7.60
N VAL A 127 -34.80 14.69 -6.52
CA VAL A 127 -33.63 13.79 -6.56
C VAL A 127 -33.98 12.51 -7.31
N LEU A 128 -35.12 11.90 -6.99
CA LEU A 128 -35.65 10.72 -7.68
C LEU A 128 -35.80 10.95 -9.19
N THR A 129 -36.40 12.08 -9.58
CA THR A 129 -36.54 12.46 -10.98
C THR A 129 -35.18 12.70 -11.64
N PHE A 130 -34.25 13.36 -10.95
CA PHE A 130 -32.93 13.66 -11.46
C PHE A 130 -32.10 12.41 -11.79
N PHE A 131 -32.23 11.34 -10.98
CA PHE A 131 -31.58 10.05 -11.21
C PHE A 131 -32.45 9.02 -11.95
N ASN A 132 -33.64 9.41 -12.42
CA ASN A 132 -34.59 8.51 -13.08
C ASN A 132 -34.90 7.24 -12.25
N ASN A 133 -35.02 7.38 -10.92
CA ASN A 133 -35.26 6.30 -9.96
C ASN A 133 -34.25 5.14 -10.02
N HIS A 134 -33.04 5.35 -10.53
CA HIS A 134 -32.05 4.30 -10.74
C HIS A 134 -30.71 4.64 -10.08
N ILE A 135 -30.07 3.63 -9.49
CA ILE A 135 -28.73 3.72 -8.90
C ILE A 135 -27.91 2.56 -9.44
N GLU A 136 -26.72 2.88 -9.95
CA GLU A 136 -25.70 1.90 -10.26
C GLU A 136 -24.68 1.87 -9.12
N PHE A 137 -24.15 0.69 -8.83
CA PHE A 137 -23.12 0.50 -7.81
C PHE A 137 -21.75 0.32 -8.44
N LEU A 138 -20.71 0.87 -7.80
CA LEU A 138 -19.31 0.57 -8.12
C LEU A 138 -18.61 0.00 -6.89
N ASN A 139 -18.07 -1.21 -7.04
CA ASN A 139 -17.33 -1.90 -5.99
C ASN A 139 -15.83 -1.89 -6.30
N ALA A 140 -15.21 -0.70 -6.25
CA ALA A 140 -13.78 -0.52 -6.53
C ALA A 140 -13.02 0.29 -5.44
N ASN A 141 -13.62 0.48 -4.28
CA ASN A 141 -13.10 1.31 -3.18
C ASN A 141 -12.05 0.57 -2.34
N TYR A 142 -10.89 0.31 -2.96
CA TYR A 142 -9.65 -0.14 -2.33
C TYR A 142 -8.47 0.45 -3.13
N PHE A 143 -7.27 0.46 -2.58
CA PHE A 143 -6.11 1.05 -3.24
C PHE A 143 -5.17 -0.05 -3.78
N ALA A 144 -5.14 -0.27 -5.09
CA ALA A 144 -4.23 -1.24 -5.72
C ALA A 144 -2.79 -0.69 -5.77
N LEU A 145 -1.96 -1.07 -4.81
CA LEU A 145 -0.61 -0.51 -4.67
C LEU A 145 0.39 -1.14 -5.65
N GLU A 146 0.38 -2.48 -5.75
CA GLU A 146 1.19 -3.25 -6.69
C GLU A 146 0.32 -4.29 -7.37
N THR A 147 0.85 -4.97 -8.39
CA THR A 147 0.15 -6.05 -9.10
C THR A 147 -0.48 -7.14 -8.22
N LYS A 148 0.06 -7.40 -7.02
CA LYS A 148 -0.47 -8.39 -6.07
C LYS A 148 -0.73 -7.80 -4.66
N VAL A 149 -0.67 -6.48 -4.51
CA VAL A 149 -0.72 -5.79 -3.21
C VAL A 149 -1.82 -4.73 -3.19
N PHE A 150 -2.63 -4.72 -2.13
CA PHE A 150 -3.67 -3.70 -1.94
C PHE A 150 -3.66 -3.10 -0.54
N LEU A 151 -4.18 -1.88 -0.44
CA LEU A 151 -4.47 -1.22 0.82
C LEU A 151 -5.96 -0.89 0.92
N VAL A 152 -6.47 -0.77 2.15
CA VAL A 152 -7.84 -0.28 2.40
C VAL A 152 -8.03 1.13 1.85
N ASP A 153 -7.02 1.99 2.02
CA ASP A 153 -6.96 3.35 1.50
C ASP A 153 -5.49 3.78 1.28
N ASN A 154 -5.26 5.03 0.87
CA ASN A 154 -3.91 5.60 0.70
C ASN A 154 -3.52 6.63 1.78
N LYS A 155 -4.24 6.65 2.92
CA LYS A 155 -4.09 7.66 3.98
C LYS A 155 -3.69 7.06 5.32
N THR A 156 -4.13 5.85 5.62
CA THR A 156 -3.87 5.17 6.89
C THR A 156 -2.39 4.78 6.95
N SER A 157 -1.63 5.46 7.79
CA SER A 157 -0.18 5.25 7.92
C SER A 157 0.17 4.09 8.85
N ASN A 158 -0.60 3.91 9.93
CA ASN A 158 -0.45 2.82 10.89
C ASN A 158 -1.77 2.59 11.65
N SER A 159 -2.35 1.40 11.51
CA SER A 159 -3.62 1.00 12.15
C SER A 159 -3.43 0.36 13.54
N MET A 160 -2.21 0.05 13.96
CA MET A 160 -1.92 -0.50 15.30
C MET A 160 -2.54 0.33 16.45
N PRO A 161 -2.42 1.68 16.50
CA PRO A 161 -3.09 2.46 17.54
C PRO A 161 -4.61 2.35 17.54
N ILE A 162 -5.25 2.06 16.40
CA ILE A 162 -6.71 1.88 16.34
C ILE A 162 -7.10 0.59 17.06
N TYR A 163 -6.39 -0.50 16.79
CA TYR A 163 -6.74 -1.84 17.28
C TYR A 163 -6.27 -2.16 18.69
N TYR A 164 -5.11 -1.63 19.11
CA TYR A 164 -4.45 -2.06 20.34
C TYR A 164 -4.31 -0.95 21.39
N ASN A 165 -4.76 0.28 21.11
CA ASN A 165 -4.85 1.32 22.13
C ASN A 165 -6.24 1.28 22.81
N PRO A 166 -6.33 1.10 24.14
CA PRO A 166 -7.62 1.06 24.84
C PRO A 166 -8.43 2.36 24.70
N ASN A 167 -7.80 3.51 24.45
CA ASN A 167 -8.48 4.79 24.24
C ASN A 167 -9.07 4.93 22.82
N CYS A 168 -8.82 3.97 21.92
CA CYS A 168 -9.31 4.00 20.54
C CYS A 168 -10.43 2.97 20.27
N ILE A 169 -10.99 2.35 21.31
CA ILE A 169 -11.94 1.23 21.18
C ILE A 169 -13.19 1.60 20.36
N GLU A 170 -13.64 2.86 20.41
CA GLU A 170 -14.78 3.35 19.64
C GLU A 170 -14.53 3.38 18.12
N PHE A 171 -13.25 3.41 17.69
CA PHE A 171 -12.84 3.41 16.28
C PHE A 171 -12.61 2.01 15.71
N VAL A 172 -12.54 0.98 16.55
CA VAL A 172 -12.25 -0.40 16.10
C VAL A 172 -13.34 -0.91 15.15
N MET A 173 -14.62 -0.85 15.54
CA MET A 173 -15.70 -1.34 14.68
C MET A 173 -15.89 -0.51 13.40
N PRO A 174 -15.85 0.84 13.44
CA PRO A 174 -15.78 1.64 12.23
C PRO A 174 -14.63 1.25 11.29
N GLN A 175 -13.44 0.98 11.83
CA GLN A 175 -12.29 0.53 11.03
C GLN A 175 -12.53 -0.88 10.44
N VAL A 176 -13.08 -1.81 11.23
CA VAL A 176 -13.48 -3.15 10.76
C VAL A 176 -14.46 -3.07 9.58
N GLN A 177 -15.42 -2.13 9.61
CA GLN A 177 -16.36 -1.93 8.50
C GLN A 177 -15.68 -1.40 7.24
N LEU A 178 -14.70 -0.48 7.38
CA LEU A 178 -13.89 0.01 6.26
C LEU A 178 -13.07 -1.13 5.62
N VAL A 179 -12.43 -1.96 6.45
CA VAL A 179 -11.67 -3.15 6.00
C VAL A 179 -12.59 -4.12 5.26
N ALA A 180 -13.71 -4.49 5.87
CA ALA A 180 -14.70 -5.38 5.27
C ALA A 180 -15.20 -4.85 3.93
N ASN A 181 -15.41 -3.54 3.82
CA ASN A 181 -15.81 -2.93 2.57
C ASN A 181 -14.71 -3.01 1.50
N ALA A 182 -13.47 -2.66 1.83
CA ALA A 182 -12.36 -2.76 0.88
C ALA A 182 -12.19 -4.21 0.36
N LEU A 183 -12.32 -5.20 1.24
CA LEU A 183 -12.31 -6.62 0.87
C LEU A 183 -13.49 -7.00 -0.02
N LEU A 184 -14.71 -6.51 0.27
CA LEU A 184 -15.86 -6.72 -0.60
C LEU A 184 -15.61 -6.13 -2.00
N ASN A 185 -15.10 -4.91 -2.07
CA ASN A 185 -14.81 -4.23 -3.33
C ASN A 185 -13.75 -5.00 -4.12
N LEU A 186 -12.70 -5.51 -3.46
CA LEU A 186 -11.68 -6.34 -4.07
C LEU A 186 -12.25 -7.63 -4.67
N VAL A 187 -13.03 -8.41 -3.90
CA VAL A 187 -13.53 -9.70 -4.40
C VAL A 187 -14.57 -9.52 -5.50
N VAL A 188 -15.39 -8.45 -5.43
CA VAL A 188 -16.37 -8.14 -6.47
C VAL A 188 -15.68 -7.68 -7.75
N SER A 189 -14.70 -6.78 -7.69
CA SER A 189 -13.96 -6.31 -8.88
C SER A 189 -13.18 -7.45 -9.55
N MET A 190 -12.75 -8.43 -8.77
CA MET A 190 -12.06 -9.62 -9.24
C MET A 190 -13.00 -10.77 -9.63
N GLU A 191 -14.31 -10.63 -9.51
CA GLU A 191 -15.29 -11.69 -9.81
C GLU A 191 -15.07 -12.98 -8.98
N GLU A 192 -14.73 -12.84 -7.69
CA GLU A 192 -14.47 -13.96 -6.78
C GLU A 192 -15.52 -14.10 -5.68
N TYR A 193 -15.73 -15.32 -5.18
CA TYR A 193 -16.56 -15.63 -4.01
C TYR A 193 -15.80 -16.57 -3.06
N PRO A 194 -14.96 -16.04 -2.16
CA PRO A 194 -13.97 -16.85 -1.45
C PRO A 194 -14.56 -17.71 -0.33
N LEU A 195 -13.82 -18.76 0.06
CA LEU A 195 -13.90 -19.39 1.37
C LEU A 195 -13.17 -18.49 2.38
N ILE A 196 -13.83 -18.12 3.47
CA ILE A 196 -13.26 -17.22 4.47
C ILE A 196 -12.61 -18.05 5.58
N ARG A 197 -11.34 -17.75 5.87
CA ARG A 197 -10.59 -18.25 7.02
C ARG A 197 -10.05 -17.07 7.81
N PHE A 198 -9.86 -17.24 9.11
CA PHE A 198 -9.30 -16.18 9.96
C PHE A 198 -8.33 -16.74 10.99
N TYR A 199 -7.33 -15.95 11.38
CA TYR A 199 -6.42 -16.29 12.48
C TYR A 199 -7.18 -16.29 13.81
N ASN A 200 -7.14 -17.43 14.49
CA ASN A 200 -7.73 -17.67 15.79
C ASN A 200 -6.61 -18.11 16.75
N PRO A 201 -5.87 -17.16 17.35
CA PRO A 201 -4.79 -17.46 18.27
C PRO A 201 -5.27 -18.32 19.44
N GLN A 202 -4.59 -19.45 19.70
CA GLN A 202 -4.85 -20.27 20.90
C GLN A 202 -3.99 -19.81 22.09
N ASP A 203 -2.94 -19.04 21.83
CA ASP A 203 -2.04 -18.46 22.81
C ASP A 203 -2.45 -17.04 23.22
N GLY A 204 -2.08 -16.66 24.45
CA GLY A 204 -2.29 -15.32 24.98
C GLY A 204 -3.75 -14.95 25.25
N ASP A 205 -3.93 -13.92 26.07
CA ASP A 205 -5.21 -13.27 26.33
C ASP A 205 -5.01 -11.76 26.23
N TYR A 206 -5.66 -11.13 25.25
CA TYR A 206 -5.53 -9.71 24.93
C TYR A 206 -6.76 -9.24 24.16
N ASP A 207 -7.14 -7.97 24.31
CA ASP A 207 -8.44 -7.46 23.83
C ASP A 207 -8.65 -7.66 22.30
N ALA A 208 -7.58 -7.46 21.51
CA ALA A 208 -7.64 -7.57 20.05
C ALA A 208 -7.62 -9.01 19.51
N LYS A 209 -7.60 -10.04 20.36
CA LYS A 209 -7.52 -11.46 19.98
C LYS A 209 -8.59 -11.90 18.97
N ARG A 210 -9.77 -11.26 19.03
CA ARG A 210 -10.93 -11.53 18.15
C ARG A 210 -10.99 -10.66 16.90
N LEU A 211 -10.01 -9.78 16.66
CA LEU A 211 -10.04 -8.85 15.54
C LEU A 211 -10.20 -9.54 14.17
N PRO A 212 -9.46 -10.62 13.84
CA PRO A 212 -9.67 -11.35 12.58
C PRO A 212 -11.08 -11.92 12.42
N GLU A 213 -11.69 -12.41 13.51
CA GLU A 213 -13.07 -12.91 13.53
C GLU A 213 -14.08 -11.79 13.25
N LEU A 214 -13.91 -10.62 13.87
CA LEU A 214 -14.78 -9.45 13.66
C LEU A 214 -14.73 -8.95 12.21
N ILE A 215 -13.55 -8.95 11.59
CA ILE A 215 -13.39 -8.60 10.17
C ILE A 215 -14.05 -9.67 9.28
N ALA A 216 -13.89 -10.96 9.60
CA ALA A 216 -14.52 -12.04 8.86
C ALA A 216 -16.06 -11.96 8.89
N ASP A 217 -16.64 -11.66 10.05
CA ASP A 217 -18.08 -11.48 10.23
C ASP A 217 -18.60 -10.27 9.46
N ALA A 218 -17.95 -9.11 9.61
CA ALA A 218 -18.33 -7.90 8.90
C ALA A 218 -18.24 -8.06 7.37
N PHE A 219 -17.18 -8.72 6.87
CA PHE A 219 -17.04 -9.02 5.45
C PHE A 219 -18.13 -9.98 4.96
N GLN A 220 -18.40 -11.07 5.69
CA GLN A 220 -19.45 -12.01 5.33
C GLN A 220 -20.83 -11.34 5.30
N ALA A 221 -21.14 -10.49 6.27
CA ALA A 221 -22.40 -9.74 6.28
C ALA A 221 -22.53 -8.82 5.06
N GLN A 222 -21.50 -8.03 4.75
CA GLN A 222 -21.52 -7.16 3.56
C GLN A 222 -21.58 -7.95 2.24
N LEU A 223 -20.93 -9.14 2.19
CA LEU A 223 -21.01 -10.04 1.04
C LEU A 223 -22.41 -10.64 0.86
N ASP A 224 -23.04 -11.10 1.95
CA ASP A 224 -24.42 -11.60 1.94
C ASP A 224 -25.39 -10.52 1.46
N ASP A 225 -25.21 -9.27 1.91
CA ASP A 225 -25.99 -8.11 1.47
C ASP A 225 -25.81 -7.84 -0.02
N TYR A 226 -24.57 -7.89 -0.51
CA TYR A 226 -24.25 -7.75 -1.92
C TYR A 226 -24.93 -8.83 -2.77
N CYS A 227 -24.86 -10.10 -2.36
CA CYS A 227 -25.51 -11.22 -3.03
C CYS A 227 -27.04 -11.04 -3.10
N ARG A 228 -27.67 -10.54 -2.04
CA ARG A 228 -29.12 -10.27 -2.01
C ARG A 228 -29.54 -9.19 -2.99
N LEU A 229 -28.66 -8.21 -3.25
CA LEU A 229 -28.91 -7.11 -4.19
C LEU A 229 -28.51 -7.43 -5.63
N ASN A 230 -27.71 -8.48 -5.85
CA ASN A 230 -27.16 -8.85 -7.14
C ASN A 230 -27.38 -10.34 -7.43
N GLU A 231 -28.54 -10.69 -8.00
CA GLU A 231 -28.95 -12.08 -8.26
C GLU A 231 -27.96 -12.87 -9.13
N ASN A 232 -27.16 -12.18 -9.95
CA ASN A 232 -26.14 -12.78 -10.82
C ASN A 232 -24.80 -13.03 -10.13
N TYR A 233 -24.70 -12.78 -8.82
CA TYR A 233 -23.51 -13.00 -8.02
C TYR A 233 -23.73 -14.19 -7.06
N PRO A 234 -22.79 -15.14 -6.92
CA PRO A 234 -21.44 -15.16 -7.51
C PRO A 234 -21.45 -15.35 -9.04
N PRO A 235 -20.48 -14.77 -9.75
CA PRO A 235 -20.46 -14.85 -11.21
C PRO A 235 -20.21 -16.30 -11.67
N PRO A 236 -20.72 -16.71 -12.85
CA PRO A 236 -20.54 -18.07 -13.37
C PRO A 236 -19.06 -18.49 -13.49
N SER A 237 -18.15 -17.52 -13.63
CA SER A 237 -16.70 -17.75 -13.66
C SER A 237 -16.17 -18.42 -12.38
N VAL A 238 -16.82 -18.25 -11.23
CA VAL A 238 -16.42 -18.93 -9.97
C VAL A 238 -16.53 -20.44 -10.08
N ALA A 239 -17.52 -20.96 -10.80
CA ALA A 239 -17.69 -22.41 -11.00
C ALA A 239 -16.65 -23.02 -11.97
N SER A 240 -15.92 -22.18 -12.72
CA SER A 240 -14.96 -22.64 -13.73
C SER A 240 -13.56 -22.93 -13.19
N LYS A 241 -13.32 -22.66 -11.90
CA LYS A 241 -12.02 -22.80 -11.24
C LYS A 241 -12.19 -23.15 -9.75
N PRO A 242 -11.14 -23.66 -9.06
CA PRO A 242 -11.21 -23.88 -7.63
C PRO A 242 -11.56 -22.58 -6.89
N ARG A 243 -12.50 -22.67 -5.93
CA ARG A 243 -13.00 -21.51 -5.17
C ARG A 243 -11.86 -20.74 -4.53
N ALA A 244 -11.91 -19.41 -4.61
CA ALA A 244 -10.90 -18.57 -3.97
C ALA A 244 -10.87 -18.75 -2.44
N ILE A 245 -9.78 -18.36 -1.80
CA ILE A 245 -9.65 -18.35 -0.33
C ILE A 245 -9.34 -16.92 0.10
N LEU A 246 -10.03 -16.42 1.13
CA LEU A 246 -9.71 -15.18 1.83
C LEU A 246 -9.26 -15.53 3.24
N LEU A 247 -8.01 -15.27 3.54
CA LEU A 247 -7.42 -15.44 4.86
C LEU A 247 -7.32 -14.07 5.55
N ILE A 248 -7.90 -13.94 6.73
CA ILE A 248 -7.83 -12.72 7.55
C ILE A 248 -6.93 -12.97 8.75
N THR A 249 -5.95 -12.11 8.97
CA THR A 249 -4.97 -12.21 10.05
C THR A 249 -4.79 -10.84 10.69
N ASP A 250 -4.04 -10.76 11.78
CA ASP A 250 -3.61 -9.51 12.38
C ASP A 250 -2.12 -9.55 12.72
N ARG A 251 -1.56 -8.40 13.12
CA ARG A 251 -0.12 -8.25 13.35
C ARG A 251 0.42 -9.18 14.43
N THR A 252 -0.43 -9.65 15.36
CA THR A 252 -0.01 -10.55 16.44
C THR A 252 0.42 -11.93 15.96
N MET A 253 0.02 -12.34 14.75
CA MET A 253 0.41 -13.63 14.16
C MET A 253 1.93 -13.77 13.94
N ASP A 254 2.64 -12.67 13.67
CA ASP A 254 4.09 -12.65 13.47
C ASP A 254 4.67 -11.31 13.93
N LEU A 255 5.42 -11.36 15.04
CA LEU A 255 6.08 -10.20 15.65
C LEU A 255 7.55 -10.05 15.22
N TYR A 256 8.13 -11.03 14.52
CA TYR A 256 9.52 -10.95 14.05
C TYR A 256 9.62 -10.19 12.73
N SER A 257 8.76 -10.50 11.76
CA SER A 257 8.81 -9.90 10.42
C SER A 257 8.88 -8.37 10.41
N PRO A 258 8.17 -7.62 11.28
CA PRO A 258 8.27 -6.16 11.34
C PRO A 258 9.58 -5.62 11.92
N LEU A 259 10.43 -6.46 12.53
CA LEU A 259 11.64 -6.04 13.24
C LEU A 259 12.94 -6.42 12.52
N LEU A 260 12.93 -7.36 11.57
CA LEU A 260 14.17 -7.88 10.97
C LEU A 260 14.77 -6.94 9.94
N HIS A 261 16.10 -6.85 9.93
CA HIS A 261 16.81 -6.24 8.81
C HIS A 261 16.69 -7.16 7.59
N GLU A 262 16.03 -6.66 6.56
CA GLU A 262 15.78 -7.39 5.32
C GLU A 262 16.70 -6.88 4.21
N PHE A 263 17.27 -7.81 3.43
CA PHE A 263 18.26 -7.50 2.41
C PHE A 263 17.77 -7.67 0.97
N SER A 264 16.45 -7.81 0.77
CA SER A 264 15.87 -7.56 -0.55
C SER A 264 15.78 -6.06 -0.81
N TYR A 265 16.02 -5.65 -2.06
CA TYR A 265 16.20 -4.24 -2.44
C TYR A 265 15.15 -3.28 -1.86
N GLN A 266 13.85 -3.53 -2.07
CA GLN A 266 12.77 -2.66 -1.59
C GLN A 266 12.70 -2.62 -0.06
N ALA A 267 12.75 -3.78 0.59
CA ALA A 267 12.68 -3.86 2.05
C ALA A 267 13.86 -3.14 2.71
N MET A 268 15.07 -3.35 2.19
CA MET A 268 16.29 -2.71 2.68
C MET A 268 16.22 -1.19 2.51
N ALA A 269 15.86 -0.72 1.32
CA ALA A 269 15.77 0.72 1.03
C ALA A 269 14.74 1.42 1.92
N MET A 270 13.57 0.82 2.12
CA MET A 270 12.52 1.39 2.96
C MET A 270 12.86 1.35 4.46
N ASP A 271 13.75 0.46 4.90
CA ASP A 271 14.21 0.38 6.29
C ASP A 271 15.31 1.42 6.59
N ILE A 272 16.37 1.48 5.77
CA ILE A 272 17.61 2.14 6.18
C ILE A 272 17.87 3.51 5.54
N VAL A 273 17.20 3.85 4.44
CA VAL A 273 17.39 5.13 3.75
C VAL A 273 16.46 6.19 4.35
N GLU A 274 17.01 7.18 5.05
CA GLU A 274 16.25 8.12 5.90
C GLU A 274 15.09 8.81 5.17
N SER A 275 15.28 9.20 3.90
CA SER A 275 14.23 9.88 3.12
C SER A 275 13.03 8.97 2.84
N LEU A 276 13.30 7.71 2.47
CA LEU A 276 12.29 6.67 2.26
C LEU A 276 11.65 6.23 3.58
N GLU A 277 12.47 5.98 4.61
CA GLU A 277 12.04 5.56 5.94
C GLU A 277 11.04 6.56 6.55
N ARG A 278 11.24 7.87 6.34
CA ARG A 278 10.39 8.90 6.94
C ARG A 278 9.23 9.37 6.09
N THR A 279 9.42 9.42 4.76
CA THR A 279 8.45 10.09 3.87
C THR A 279 7.90 9.19 2.77
N GLY A 280 8.45 7.99 2.60
CA GLY A 280 8.13 7.11 1.49
C GLY A 280 8.62 7.62 0.14
N LYS A 281 9.47 8.66 0.13
CA LYS A 281 10.01 9.28 -1.07
C LYS A 281 11.52 9.34 -1.01
N TYR A 282 12.16 8.88 -2.07
CA TYR A 282 13.61 8.91 -2.17
C TYR A 282 14.06 10.30 -2.64
N LYS A 283 15.00 10.89 -1.89
CA LYS A 283 15.59 12.20 -2.20
C LYS A 283 17.06 12.02 -2.51
N TYR A 284 17.46 12.34 -3.74
CA TYR A 284 18.83 12.18 -4.20
C TYR A 284 19.26 13.33 -5.11
N LYS A 285 20.56 13.43 -5.33
CA LYS A 285 21.15 14.43 -6.22
C LYS A 285 21.41 13.80 -7.58
N SER A 286 20.98 14.47 -8.65
CA SER A 286 21.19 14.04 -10.03
C SER A 286 21.79 15.18 -10.85
N GLU A 287 22.79 14.86 -11.68
CA GLU A 287 23.43 15.80 -12.60
C GLU A 287 22.69 15.76 -13.95
N ASN A 288 22.30 16.92 -14.46
CA ASN A 288 21.68 17.04 -15.78
C ASN A 288 22.74 17.14 -16.90
N GLU A 289 22.31 17.22 -18.16
CA GLU A 289 23.21 17.32 -19.34
C GLU A 289 24.12 18.55 -19.34
N LYS A 290 23.83 19.57 -18.53
CA LYS A 290 24.64 20.79 -18.39
C LYS A 290 25.64 20.71 -17.24
N GLY A 291 25.66 19.61 -16.49
CA GLY A 291 26.45 19.47 -15.28
C GLY A 291 25.85 20.11 -14.04
N GLU A 292 24.59 20.56 -14.10
CA GLU A 292 23.91 21.16 -12.95
C GLU A 292 23.35 20.04 -12.05
N ILE A 293 23.69 20.11 -10.76
CA ILE A 293 23.17 19.18 -9.76
C ILE A 293 21.79 19.66 -9.31
N MET A 294 20.78 18.81 -9.50
CA MET A 294 19.42 19.02 -9.03
C MET A 294 19.06 18.03 -7.93
N GLU A 295 18.30 18.48 -6.93
CA GLU A 295 17.64 17.58 -5.98
C GLU A 295 16.40 16.99 -6.64
N VAL A 296 16.33 15.67 -6.68
CA VAL A 296 15.24 14.90 -7.27
C VAL A 296 14.51 14.17 -6.14
N GLU A 297 13.17 14.26 -6.15
CA GLU A 297 12.29 13.48 -5.29
C GLU A 297 11.56 12.44 -6.14
N ALA A 298 11.71 11.16 -5.81
CA ALA A 298 11.12 10.05 -6.54
C ALA A 298 10.29 9.14 -5.63
N LYS A 299 9.16 8.64 -6.15
CA LYS A 299 8.43 7.51 -5.56
C LYS A 299 8.92 6.23 -6.23
N LEU A 300 9.10 5.17 -5.45
CA LEU A 300 9.57 3.88 -5.96
C LEU A 300 8.46 3.01 -6.54
N GLU A 301 7.21 3.19 -6.09
CA GLU A 301 6.03 2.35 -6.39
C GLU A 301 5.51 2.48 -7.85
N ASN A 302 6.39 2.73 -8.81
CA ASN A 302 6.03 2.84 -10.22
C ASN A 302 6.01 1.45 -10.88
N GLU A 303 4.84 0.83 -11.00
CA GLU A 303 4.67 -0.46 -11.67
C GLU A 303 4.90 -0.42 -13.20
N ASN A 304 5.14 0.77 -13.78
CA ASN A 304 5.56 0.91 -15.17
C ASN A 304 7.10 0.97 -15.33
N ASP A 305 7.83 1.03 -14.22
CA ASP A 305 9.27 0.91 -14.18
C ASP A 305 9.67 -0.57 -14.19
N GLU A 306 10.11 -1.05 -15.36
CA GLU A 306 10.51 -2.44 -15.55
C GLU A 306 11.73 -2.81 -14.69
N ASP A 307 12.64 -1.87 -14.42
CA ASP A 307 13.79 -2.14 -13.56
C ASP A 307 13.33 -2.31 -12.12
N TRP A 308 12.53 -1.39 -11.60
CA TRP A 308 11.97 -1.51 -10.25
C TRP A 308 11.26 -2.85 -10.03
N VAL A 309 10.33 -3.23 -10.92
CA VAL A 309 9.55 -4.46 -10.80
C VAL A 309 10.44 -5.70 -10.80
N ASN A 310 11.49 -5.71 -11.62
CA ASN A 310 12.42 -6.85 -11.70
C ASN A 310 13.41 -6.92 -10.53
N LEU A 311 13.73 -5.79 -9.89
CA LEU A 311 14.80 -5.70 -8.89
C LEU A 311 14.29 -5.69 -7.45
N ARG A 312 13.09 -5.17 -7.18
CA ARG A 312 12.60 -4.84 -5.82
C ARG A 312 12.63 -6.00 -4.83
N HIS A 313 12.44 -7.23 -5.33
CA HIS A 313 12.36 -8.45 -4.52
C HIS A 313 13.64 -9.27 -4.51
N LEU A 314 14.64 -8.92 -5.33
CA LEU A 314 15.92 -9.59 -5.35
C LEU A 314 16.78 -9.15 -4.17
N HIS A 315 17.74 -10.00 -3.80
CA HIS A 315 18.75 -9.64 -2.81
C HIS A 315 19.57 -8.45 -3.30
N ILE A 316 19.92 -7.51 -2.41
CA ILE A 316 20.57 -6.24 -2.79
C ILE A 316 21.84 -6.41 -3.63
N ILE A 317 22.60 -7.48 -3.37
CA ILE A 317 23.80 -7.85 -4.16
C ILE A 317 23.42 -8.19 -5.60
N GLU A 318 22.37 -8.99 -5.80
CA GLU A 318 21.89 -9.40 -7.11
C GLU A 318 21.31 -8.19 -7.86
N SER A 319 20.56 -7.32 -7.18
CA SER A 319 20.05 -6.07 -7.75
C SER A 319 21.20 -5.16 -8.22
N SER A 320 22.27 -5.07 -7.43
CA SER A 320 23.49 -4.31 -7.78
C SER A 320 24.18 -4.88 -9.02
N GLU A 321 24.33 -6.21 -9.09
CA GLU A 321 24.92 -6.88 -10.25
C GLU A 321 24.08 -6.67 -11.53
N LEU A 322 22.76 -6.78 -11.45
CA LEU A 322 21.85 -6.60 -12.59
C LEU A 322 21.83 -5.17 -13.12
N ILE A 323 21.73 -4.17 -12.24
CA ILE A 323 21.79 -2.76 -12.66
C ILE A 323 23.14 -2.43 -13.30
N PHE A 324 24.24 -2.90 -12.72
CA PHE A 324 25.56 -2.69 -13.30
C PHE A 324 25.69 -3.30 -14.71
N ASN A 325 25.16 -4.52 -14.90
CA ASN A 325 25.15 -5.19 -16.20
C ASN A 325 24.29 -4.43 -17.21
N LYS A 326 23.11 -3.95 -16.81
CA LYS A 326 22.21 -3.17 -17.68
C LYS A 326 22.86 -1.85 -18.13
N ILE A 327 23.50 -1.12 -17.22
CA ILE A 327 24.28 0.08 -17.55
C ILE A 327 25.39 -0.25 -18.54
N SER A 328 26.14 -1.33 -18.29
CA SER A 328 27.24 -1.76 -19.17
C SER A 328 26.74 -2.14 -20.57
N GLU A 329 25.58 -2.79 -20.66
CA GLU A 329 24.93 -3.16 -21.91
C GLU A 329 24.43 -1.93 -22.68
N LEU A 330 23.81 -0.96 -22.00
CA LEU A 330 23.36 0.29 -22.59
C LEU A 330 24.52 1.06 -23.24
N VAL A 331 25.67 1.13 -22.55
CA VAL A 331 26.91 1.74 -23.08
C VAL A 331 27.48 0.94 -24.25
N LYS A 332 27.42 -0.41 -24.18
CA LYS A 332 27.90 -1.29 -25.25
C LYS A 332 27.06 -1.17 -26.53
N ASN A 333 25.75 -1.00 -26.41
CA ASN A 333 24.82 -0.95 -27.53
C ASN A 333 24.76 0.43 -28.21
N ASN A 334 25.31 1.47 -27.58
CA ASN A 334 25.35 2.84 -28.11
C ASN A 334 26.79 3.36 -28.34
N PRO A 335 27.62 2.66 -29.16
CA PRO A 335 29.04 3.01 -29.36
C PRO A 335 29.27 4.40 -29.95
N LEU A 336 28.34 4.90 -30.78
CA LEU A 336 28.53 6.12 -31.58
C LEU A 336 28.41 7.40 -30.76
N MET A 337 28.03 7.31 -29.48
CA MET A 337 27.79 8.48 -28.63
C MET A 337 28.90 8.76 -27.61
N ILE A 338 29.86 7.84 -27.41
CA ILE A 338 30.75 7.85 -26.23
C ILE A 338 32.16 7.30 -26.53
N ASP A 339 33.20 7.96 -26.03
CA ASP A 339 34.57 7.44 -26.01
C ASP A 339 34.76 6.39 -24.89
N ARG A 340 34.87 5.12 -25.27
CA ARG A 340 34.92 3.95 -24.37
C ARG A 340 36.21 3.86 -23.56
N SER A 341 37.27 4.55 -23.97
CA SER A 341 38.64 4.28 -23.51
C SER A 341 38.89 4.57 -22.02
N LYS A 342 37.95 5.22 -21.32
CA LYS A 342 38.12 5.66 -19.93
C LYS A 342 37.18 5.05 -18.91
N ALA A 343 36.13 4.33 -19.30
CA ALA A 343 35.11 3.90 -18.35
C ALA A 343 35.28 2.45 -17.89
N THR A 344 35.80 2.29 -16.67
CA THR A 344 35.94 0.98 -16.03
C THR A 344 35.27 0.93 -14.66
N THR A 345 35.01 2.10 -14.07
CA THR A 345 34.33 2.22 -12.79
C THR A 345 32.85 2.47 -12.99
N SER A 346 32.07 2.15 -11.97
CA SER A 346 30.63 2.45 -11.97
C SER A 346 30.36 3.95 -12.13
N SER A 347 31.22 4.81 -11.60
CA SER A 347 31.10 6.26 -11.69
C SER A 347 31.30 6.75 -13.12
N ASP A 348 32.29 6.19 -13.83
CA ASP A 348 32.54 6.52 -15.24
C ASP A 348 31.36 6.13 -16.12
N LEU A 349 30.76 4.96 -15.87
CA LEU A 349 29.59 4.50 -16.61
C LEU A 349 28.37 5.41 -16.35
N MET A 350 28.19 5.91 -15.13
CA MET A 350 27.13 6.87 -14.82
C MET A 350 27.35 8.22 -15.49
N TYR A 351 28.59 8.71 -15.53
CA TYR A 351 28.93 9.93 -16.29
C TYR A 351 28.60 9.76 -17.77
N ILE A 352 28.89 8.60 -18.33
CA ILE A 352 28.52 8.25 -19.71
C ILE A 352 27.00 8.25 -19.89
N VAL A 353 26.27 7.58 -19.00
CA VAL A 353 24.81 7.49 -19.06
C VAL A 353 24.15 8.86 -18.94
N ALA A 354 24.73 9.78 -18.17
CA ALA A 354 24.26 11.17 -18.07
C ALA A 354 24.22 11.88 -19.45
N HIS A 355 25.14 11.54 -20.35
CA HIS A 355 25.33 12.18 -21.66
C HIS A 355 24.70 11.39 -22.84
N LEU A 356 24.02 10.28 -22.58
CA LEU A 356 23.30 9.51 -23.60
C LEU A 356 22.03 10.24 -24.07
N LYS A 357 22.06 10.79 -25.29
CA LYS A 357 20.90 11.49 -25.88
C LYS A 357 19.82 10.53 -26.35
N GLY A 358 18.56 10.86 -26.07
CA GLY A 358 17.39 10.09 -26.53
C GLY A 358 16.93 8.97 -25.59
N PHE A 359 17.62 8.79 -24.45
CA PHE A 359 17.32 7.76 -23.46
C PHE A 359 16.89 8.36 -22.11
N ASP A 360 16.17 9.49 -22.11
CA ASP A 360 15.92 10.28 -20.90
C ASP A 360 15.20 9.52 -19.78
N GLU A 361 14.22 8.68 -20.13
CA GLU A 361 13.49 7.84 -19.16
C GLU A 361 14.39 6.75 -18.58
N GLU A 362 15.06 5.98 -19.45
CA GLU A 362 15.95 4.89 -19.05
C GLU A 362 17.13 5.41 -18.23
N ARG A 363 17.73 6.54 -18.64
CA ARG A 363 18.77 7.25 -17.87
C ARG A 363 18.29 7.59 -16.46
N ARG A 364 17.09 8.14 -16.33
CA ARG A 364 16.53 8.55 -15.03
C ARG A 364 16.28 7.34 -14.12
N GLN A 365 15.72 6.26 -14.66
CA GLN A 365 15.46 5.02 -13.92
C GLN A 365 16.77 4.33 -13.49
N LEU A 366 17.74 4.18 -14.39
CA LEU A 366 19.05 3.62 -14.08
C LEU A 366 19.79 4.44 -13.03
N THR A 367 19.77 5.77 -13.15
CA THR A 367 20.37 6.68 -12.16
C THR A 367 19.72 6.51 -10.79
N LEU A 368 18.39 6.54 -10.75
CA LEU A 368 17.60 6.33 -9.53
C LEU A 368 18.01 5.04 -8.81
N HIS A 369 17.94 3.91 -9.51
CA HIS A 369 18.20 2.60 -8.91
C HIS A 369 19.66 2.43 -8.53
N LYS A 370 20.58 2.91 -9.36
CA LYS A 370 22.01 2.80 -9.08
C LYS A 370 22.38 3.57 -7.82
N THR A 371 21.98 4.84 -7.73
CA THR A 371 22.27 5.68 -6.57
C THR A 371 21.64 5.09 -5.30
N LEU A 372 20.39 4.62 -5.37
CA LEU A 372 19.72 4.02 -4.21
C LEU A 372 20.37 2.71 -3.74
N ILE A 373 20.77 1.84 -4.68
CA ILE A 373 21.47 0.59 -4.34
C ILE A 373 22.82 0.88 -3.68
N ASP A 374 23.60 1.82 -4.22
CA ASP A 374 24.87 2.22 -3.63
C ASP A 374 24.68 2.76 -2.22
N GLU A 375 23.71 3.67 -2.01
CA GLU A 375 23.40 4.22 -0.70
C GLU A 375 23.01 3.12 0.31
N CYS A 376 22.22 2.13 -0.10
CA CYS A 376 21.88 1.00 0.75
C CYS A 376 23.13 0.20 1.17
N LEU A 377 24.04 -0.07 0.24
CA LEU A 377 25.27 -0.81 0.50
C LEU A 377 26.24 -0.01 1.40
N ASP A 378 26.35 1.30 1.19
CA ASP A 378 27.17 2.20 2.01
C ASP A 378 26.64 2.33 3.45
N ILE A 379 25.31 2.44 3.62
CA ILE A 379 24.68 2.45 4.95
C ILE A 379 24.89 1.10 5.66
N ASN A 380 24.72 -0.02 4.94
CA ASN A 380 24.99 -1.35 5.50
C ASN A 380 26.45 -1.52 5.94
N ALA A 381 27.40 -1.03 5.14
CA ALA A 381 28.83 -1.11 5.46
C ALA A 381 29.22 -0.20 6.64
N SER A 382 28.67 1.00 6.72
CA SER A 382 28.98 1.97 7.79
C SER A 382 28.40 1.54 9.15
N ARG A 383 27.16 1.04 9.17
CA ARG A 383 26.48 0.54 10.38
C ARG A 383 26.78 -0.93 10.69
N LYS A 384 27.45 -1.62 9.75
CA LYS A 384 27.78 -3.06 9.80
C LYS A 384 26.58 -3.94 10.13
N LEU A 385 25.44 -3.65 9.49
CA LEU A 385 24.16 -4.31 9.77
C LEU A 385 24.21 -5.80 9.45
N ALA A 386 24.64 -6.16 8.24
CA ALA A 386 24.79 -7.54 7.82
C ALA A 386 25.80 -8.32 8.69
N GLU A 387 26.95 -7.72 8.99
CA GLU A 387 28.06 -8.37 9.69
C GLU A 387 27.72 -8.74 11.15
N PHE A 388 26.88 -7.95 11.83
CA PHE A 388 26.67 -8.11 13.27
C PHE A 388 25.19 -8.14 13.68
N ALA A 389 24.39 -7.13 13.30
CA ALA A 389 23.01 -7.04 13.75
C ALA A 389 22.14 -8.15 13.15
N ALA A 390 22.19 -8.32 11.83
CA ALA A 390 21.37 -9.31 11.14
C ALA A 390 21.75 -10.75 11.50
N ASP A 391 23.04 -11.07 11.65
CA ASP A 391 23.46 -12.42 12.07
C ASP A 391 22.88 -12.81 13.44
N PHE A 392 22.91 -11.86 14.40
CA PHE A 392 22.28 -12.03 15.70
C PHE A 392 20.77 -12.21 15.60
N GLU A 393 20.10 -11.36 14.81
CA GLU A 393 18.65 -11.43 14.59
C GLU A 393 18.24 -12.79 14.02
N GLN A 394 18.93 -13.25 12.97
CA GLN A 394 18.70 -14.53 12.32
C GLN A 394 18.94 -15.68 13.30
N THR A 395 19.97 -15.61 14.14
CA THR A 395 20.25 -16.62 15.17
C THR A 395 19.14 -16.69 16.23
N CYS A 396 18.62 -15.55 16.68
CA CYS A 396 17.46 -15.50 17.59
C CYS A 396 16.22 -16.14 16.97
N CYS A 397 15.89 -15.79 15.71
CA CYS A 397 14.74 -16.35 15.00
C CYS A 397 14.88 -17.86 14.75
N ALA A 398 16.10 -18.39 14.71
CA ALA A 398 16.40 -19.82 14.63
C ALA A 398 16.61 -20.49 15.99
N GLU A 399 15.95 -19.98 17.03
CA GLU A 399 15.98 -20.54 18.39
C GLU A 399 17.40 -20.66 18.99
N GLY A 400 18.29 -19.76 18.60
CA GLY A 400 19.68 -19.71 19.06
C GLY A 400 20.62 -20.61 18.27
N VAL A 401 20.26 -21.05 17.07
CA VAL A 401 21.10 -21.86 16.18
C VAL A 401 21.73 -20.98 15.09
N SER A 402 23.06 -20.99 15.01
CA SER A 402 23.84 -20.25 14.02
C SER A 402 23.61 -20.77 12.59
N PHE A 403 24.21 -20.14 11.59
CA PHE A 403 24.14 -20.60 10.21
C PHE A 403 24.73 -22.00 10.01
N GLU A 404 25.82 -22.30 10.72
CA GLU A 404 26.54 -23.57 10.71
C GLU A 404 25.81 -24.70 11.46
N GLY A 405 24.69 -24.38 12.12
CA GLY A 405 23.94 -25.34 12.92
C GLY A 405 24.40 -25.45 14.38
N GLU A 406 25.27 -24.55 14.84
CA GLU A 406 25.76 -24.54 16.22
C GLU A 406 24.80 -23.81 17.15
N ARG A 407 24.48 -24.42 18.29
CA ARG A 407 23.59 -23.80 19.28
C ARG A 407 24.37 -22.88 20.21
N ASN A 408 24.08 -21.58 20.17
CA ASN A 408 24.67 -20.59 21.05
C ASN A 408 23.84 -20.44 22.34
N LYS A 409 24.40 -20.87 23.48
CA LYS A 409 23.79 -20.73 24.81
C LYS A 409 24.05 -19.36 25.46
N HIS A 410 25.01 -18.60 24.93
CA HIS A 410 25.55 -17.37 25.50
C HIS A 410 25.18 -16.12 24.67
N LEU A 411 24.10 -16.20 23.90
CA LEU A 411 23.63 -15.11 23.03
C LEU A 411 23.36 -13.76 23.76
N HIS A 412 23.28 -13.76 25.08
CA HIS A 412 23.20 -12.52 25.86
C HIS A 412 24.52 -11.73 25.87
N ASP A 413 25.67 -12.41 25.82
CA ASP A 413 26.98 -11.77 25.76
C ASP A 413 27.13 -11.05 24.42
N ASP A 414 26.73 -11.69 23.33
CA ASP A 414 26.70 -11.10 21.98
C ASP A 414 25.77 -9.89 21.93
N LEU A 415 24.59 -9.98 22.54
CA LEU A 415 23.66 -8.85 22.65
C LEU A 415 24.32 -7.65 23.35
N ILE A 416 24.98 -7.86 24.50
CA ILE A 416 25.65 -6.78 25.23
C ILE A 416 26.73 -6.12 24.36
N ILE A 417 27.52 -6.91 23.63
CA ILE A 417 28.53 -6.40 22.70
C ILE A 417 27.87 -5.55 21.62
N LEU A 418 26.77 -6.01 21.02
CA LEU A 418 26.03 -5.26 20.00
C LEU A 418 25.48 -3.94 20.53
N LEU A 419 24.87 -3.96 21.72
CA LEU A 419 24.28 -2.76 22.33
C LEU A 419 25.35 -1.70 22.69
N ALA A 420 26.59 -2.13 22.94
CA ALA A 420 27.71 -1.24 23.23
C ALA A 420 28.33 -0.55 22.01
N ARG A 421 27.89 -0.88 20.80
CA ARG A 421 28.45 -0.30 19.56
C ARG A 421 27.88 1.09 19.28
N ASP A 422 28.73 1.98 18.77
CA ASP A 422 28.35 3.34 18.42
C ASP A 422 27.84 3.49 16.97
N ASP A 423 28.10 2.50 16.12
CA ASP A 423 27.68 2.49 14.72
C ASP A 423 26.24 2.00 14.50
N LEU A 424 25.58 1.47 15.54
CA LEU A 424 24.17 1.09 15.51
C LEU A 424 23.26 2.21 16.03
N HIS A 425 22.18 2.47 15.31
CA HIS A 425 21.17 3.43 15.73
C HIS A 425 20.34 2.89 16.90
N ILE A 426 19.68 3.78 17.64
CA ILE A 426 18.79 3.42 18.76
C ILE A 426 17.70 2.43 18.31
N ASN A 427 17.12 2.63 17.12
CA ASN A 427 16.10 1.73 16.58
C ASN A 427 16.65 0.31 16.35
N ASP A 428 17.90 0.16 15.91
CA ASP A 428 18.55 -1.15 15.72
C ASP A 428 18.70 -1.85 17.07
N LYS A 429 19.22 -1.12 18.06
CA LYS A 429 19.41 -1.63 19.41
C LYS A 429 18.07 -2.05 20.03
N MET A 430 17.00 -1.28 19.82
CA MET A 430 15.64 -1.65 20.25
C MET A 430 15.15 -2.94 19.58
N ARG A 431 15.33 -3.07 18.26
CA ARG A 431 14.96 -4.27 17.49
C ARG A 431 15.67 -5.50 18.04
N LEU A 432 16.98 -5.42 18.26
CA LEU A 432 17.78 -6.50 18.83
C LEU A 432 17.26 -6.97 20.19
N VAL A 433 16.91 -6.04 21.09
CA VAL A 433 16.38 -6.42 22.42
C VAL A 433 14.97 -7.00 22.33
N LEU A 434 14.10 -6.51 21.44
CA LEU A 434 12.76 -7.10 21.21
C LEU A 434 12.87 -8.51 20.66
N ILE A 435 13.68 -8.71 19.62
CA ILE A 435 13.93 -10.02 19.00
C ILE A 435 14.50 -11.01 20.03
N TYR A 436 15.46 -10.56 20.85
CA TYR A 436 15.99 -11.37 21.95
C TYR A 436 14.92 -11.72 22.99
N ALA A 437 14.06 -10.76 23.36
CA ALA A 437 12.97 -11.01 24.31
C ALA A 437 11.95 -12.03 23.78
N PHE A 438 11.64 -11.98 22.48
CA PHE A 438 10.80 -12.97 21.81
C PHE A 438 11.44 -14.36 21.83
N TYR A 439 12.72 -14.44 21.47
CA TYR A 439 13.48 -15.69 21.51
C TYR A 439 13.48 -16.32 22.91
N ARG A 440 13.65 -15.51 23.96
CA ARG A 440 13.71 -15.99 25.36
C ARG A 440 12.35 -16.30 25.98
N GLY A 441 11.24 -16.01 25.31
CA GLY A 441 9.90 -16.11 25.89
C GLY A 441 9.70 -15.15 27.06
N GLY A 442 10.21 -13.92 26.92
CA GLY A 442 10.14 -12.87 27.94
C GLY A 442 11.42 -12.72 28.78
N LEU A 443 11.59 -11.51 29.31
CA LEU A 443 12.73 -11.08 30.13
C LEU A 443 12.27 -10.74 31.55
N ILE A 444 13.17 -10.78 32.52
CA ILE A 444 12.87 -10.23 33.84
C ILE A 444 13.07 -8.73 33.80
N ARG A 445 12.23 -7.99 34.53
CA ARG A 445 12.28 -6.53 34.56
C ARG A 445 13.67 -5.97 34.87
N ALA A 446 14.36 -6.52 35.87
CA ALA A 446 15.68 -6.07 36.27
C ALA A 446 16.76 -6.26 35.18
N ASP A 447 16.65 -7.30 34.34
CA ASP A 447 17.61 -7.53 33.26
C ASP A 447 17.28 -6.66 32.05
N PHE A 448 16.01 -6.49 31.73
CA PHE A 448 15.56 -5.50 30.74
C PHE A 448 16.05 -4.09 31.09
N GLU A 449 15.91 -3.66 32.34
CA GLU A 449 16.39 -2.35 32.81
C GLU A 449 17.90 -2.17 32.65
N LYS A 450 18.69 -3.24 32.72
CA LYS A 450 20.13 -3.18 32.40
C LYS A 450 20.35 -3.02 30.89
N LEU A 451 19.62 -3.77 30.07
CA LEU A 451 19.75 -3.72 28.61
C LEU A 451 19.40 -2.33 28.05
N ILE A 452 18.31 -1.71 28.49
CA ILE A 452 17.91 -0.38 27.98
C ILE A 452 18.89 0.73 28.34
N ARG A 453 19.67 0.58 29.43
CA ARG A 453 20.73 1.54 29.79
C ARG A 453 21.88 1.53 28.78
N PHE A 454 22.12 0.43 28.08
CA PHE A 454 23.06 0.38 26.96
C PHE A 454 22.50 1.05 25.69
N ILE A 455 21.18 1.04 25.49
CA ILE A 455 20.54 1.64 24.32
C ILE A 455 20.64 3.17 24.36
N GLY A 456 20.25 3.77 25.47
CA GLY A 456 20.08 5.22 25.62
C GLY A 456 20.98 5.81 26.70
N VAL A 457 22.31 5.66 26.55
CA VAL A 457 23.33 6.06 27.54
C VAL A 457 23.00 7.44 28.13
N ASN A 458 22.49 7.45 29.36
CA ASN A 458 22.09 8.61 30.15
C ASN A 458 20.95 9.50 29.61
N ASP A 459 20.25 9.10 28.55
CA ASP A 459 19.04 9.79 28.09
C ASP A 459 17.80 9.14 28.71
N LYS A 460 17.28 9.80 29.76
CA LYS A 460 16.06 9.38 30.47
C LYS A 460 14.83 9.39 29.56
N TYR A 461 14.78 10.31 28.59
CA TYR A 461 13.66 10.39 27.66
C TYR A 461 13.66 9.19 26.72
N ILE A 462 14.81 8.86 26.11
CA ILE A 462 14.95 7.66 25.26
C ILE A 462 14.65 6.40 26.07
N THR A 463 15.24 6.26 27.26
CA THR A 463 15.02 5.10 28.14
C THR A 463 13.52 4.92 28.44
N GLY A 464 12.82 6.01 28.78
CA GLY A 464 11.37 5.97 29.04
C GLY A 464 10.52 5.64 27.80
N LEU A 465 10.94 6.07 26.60
CA LEU A 465 10.27 5.66 25.35
C LEU A 465 10.45 4.16 25.08
N VAL A 466 11.68 3.64 25.22
CA VAL A 466 11.97 2.21 25.05
C VAL A 466 11.16 1.39 26.06
N GLU A 467 11.16 1.80 27.33
CA GLU A 467 10.38 1.14 28.38
C GLU A 467 8.88 1.06 28.06
N LYS A 468 8.30 2.14 27.52
CA LYS A 468 6.91 2.16 27.05
C LYS A 468 6.67 1.20 25.90
N CYS A 469 7.55 1.18 24.88
CA CYS A 469 7.43 0.24 23.76
C CYS A 469 7.34 -1.20 24.26
N PHE A 470 8.25 -1.60 25.15
CA PHE A 470 8.30 -2.95 25.68
C PHE A 470 7.05 -3.27 26.52
N ASN A 471 6.65 -2.40 27.44
CA ASN A 471 5.42 -2.60 28.23
C ASN A 471 4.18 -2.79 27.33
N ASN A 472 4.15 -2.12 26.18
CA ASN A 472 3.03 -2.19 25.26
C ASN A 472 3.01 -3.47 24.39
N VAL A 473 4.09 -4.25 24.34
CA VAL A 473 4.12 -5.54 23.63
C VAL A 473 3.09 -6.53 24.17
N GLU A 474 2.74 -6.46 25.46
CA GLU A 474 1.70 -7.31 26.05
C GLU A 474 0.34 -7.16 25.35
N LYS A 475 0.05 -5.97 24.81
CA LYS A 475 -1.19 -5.69 24.04
C LYS A 475 -1.22 -6.38 22.68
N LEU A 476 -0.06 -6.83 22.19
CA LEU A 476 0.07 -7.64 20.98
C LEU A 476 0.08 -9.15 21.29
N GLY A 477 -0.37 -9.54 22.49
CA GLY A 477 -0.51 -10.94 22.88
C GLY A 477 0.79 -11.63 23.24
N PHE A 478 1.86 -10.88 23.56
CA PHE A 478 3.14 -11.46 23.98
C PHE A 478 3.53 -10.98 25.39
N GLN A 479 3.61 -11.91 26.35
CA GLN A 479 4.06 -11.60 27.70
C GLN A 479 5.57 -11.35 27.75
N ILE A 480 5.98 -10.10 27.54
CA ILE A 480 7.41 -9.76 27.44
C ILE A 480 8.12 -9.74 28.80
N PHE A 481 7.39 -9.58 29.91
CA PHE A 481 7.97 -9.57 31.25
C PHE A 481 7.58 -10.80 32.08
N LYS A 482 8.61 -11.48 32.59
CA LYS A 482 8.50 -12.56 33.57
C LYS A 482 8.50 -11.98 34.98
N LYS A 483 7.68 -12.53 35.88
CA LYS A 483 7.65 -12.10 37.28
C LYS A 483 8.91 -12.53 38.02
N ASN A 484 9.35 -13.78 37.79
CA ASN A 484 10.55 -14.35 38.37
C ASN A 484 11.45 -15.02 37.32
N VAL A 485 12.74 -15.17 37.63
CA VAL A 485 13.73 -15.88 36.80
C VAL A 485 13.24 -17.29 36.43
N LYS A 486 12.66 -17.98 37.42
CA LYS A 486 12.26 -19.38 37.35
C LYS A 486 10.93 -19.62 36.64
N ASP A 487 10.17 -18.56 36.31
CA ASP A 487 8.92 -18.72 35.58
C ASP A 487 9.20 -19.36 34.22
N LYS A 488 8.25 -20.14 33.70
CA LYS A 488 8.41 -20.73 32.36
C LYS A 488 8.46 -19.61 31.31
N PRO A 489 9.29 -19.74 30.26
CA PRO A 489 9.21 -18.86 29.10
C PRO A 489 7.78 -18.82 28.55
N PHE A 490 7.29 -17.64 28.20
CA PHE A 490 6.07 -17.51 27.44
C PHE A 490 6.30 -18.09 26.04
N HIS A 491 5.43 -19.01 25.62
CA HIS A 491 5.50 -19.61 24.29
C HIS A 491 4.37 -19.04 23.44
N LYS A 492 4.77 -18.44 22.32
CA LYS A 492 3.88 -17.98 21.25
C LYS A 492 4.14 -18.84 20.03
N GLU A 493 3.09 -19.37 19.43
CA GLU A 493 3.21 -20.08 18.15
C GLU A 493 3.62 -19.05 17.08
N MET A 494 4.77 -19.29 16.45
CA MET A 494 5.30 -18.45 15.38
C MET A 494 5.39 -19.28 14.10
N TYR A 495 4.99 -18.68 12.97
CA TYR A 495 4.81 -19.42 11.72
C TYR A 495 5.99 -19.32 10.74
N HIS A 496 7.05 -18.58 11.10
CA HIS A 496 8.20 -18.40 10.24
C HIS A 496 8.94 -19.71 9.98
N VAL A 497 9.75 -19.70 8.91
CA VAL A 497 10.62 -20.83 8.55
C VAL A 497 12.05 -20.32 8.47
N ILE A 498 12.99 -21.11 8.96
CA ILE A 498 14.43 -20.85 8.79
C ILE A 498 14.93 -21.77 7.70
N ASN A 499 15.45 -21.19 6.61
CA ASN A 499 16.07 -21.93 5.51
C ASN A 499 17.55 -21.55 5.41
N ASN A 500 18.44 -22.52 5.61
CA ASN A 500 19.89 -22.35 5.43
C ASN A 500 20.35 -22.74 4.01
N GLU A 501 19.55 -23.50 3.27
CA GLU A 501 19.95 -24.02 1.96
C GLU A 501 19.81 -22.96 0.87
N GLY A 502 20.93 -22.61 0.25
CA GLY A 502 20.98 -21.65 -0.86
C GLY A 502 20.71 -20.19 -0.46
N THR A 503 20.67 -19.90 0.84
CA THR A 503 20.43 -18.56 1.39
C THR A 503 21.70 -17.91 1.91
N TYR A 504 21.67 -16.59 2.07
CA TYR A 504 22.69 -15.81 2.77
C TYR A 504 22.51 -16.00 4.30
N ASN A 505 23.60 -15.96 5.07
CA ASN A 505 23.55 -16.13 6.54
C ASN A 505 22.62 -15.09 7.21
N THR A 506 22.54 -13.89 6.62
CA THR A 506 21.68 -12.79 7.05
C THR A 506 20.23 -12.86 6.54
N SER A 507 19.87 -13.87 5.74
CA SER A 507 18.60 -13.91 4.98
C SER A 507 17.95 -15.30 5.02
N ARG A 508 18.00 -15.96 6.19
CA ARG A 508 17.47 -17.33 6.42
C ARG A 508 15.99 -17.33 6.76
N PHE A 509 15.56 -16.28 7.45
CA PHE A 509 14.20 -16.09 7.91
C PHE A 509 13.24 -15.93 6.72
N THR A 510 12.16 -16.70 6.78
CA THR A 510 11.00 -16.58 5.90
C THR A 510 9.79 -16.19 6.73
N PRO A 511 9.11 -15.07 6.42
CA PRO A 511 7.92 -14.62 7.14
C PRO A 511 6.84 -15.69 7.29
N GLY A 512 6.16 -15.70 8.44
CA GLY A 512 5.16 -16.72 8.75
C GLY A 512 4.02 -16.77 7.73
N ILE A 513 3.68 -15.63 7.12
CA ILE A 513 2.66 -15.53 6.10
C ILE A 513 2.92 -16.46 4.91
N LYS A 514 4.18 -16.68 4.52
CA LYS A 514 4.52 -17.54 3.39
C LYS A 514 4.10 -18.98 3.64
N ARG A 515 4.43 -19.50 4.83
CA ARG A 515 4.05 -20.86 5.28
C ARG A 515 2.53 -21.00 5.34
N ILE A 516 1.87 -20.02 5.95
CA ILE A 516 0.43 -20.03 6.15
C ILE A 516 -0.32 -20.01 4.82
N MET A 517 0.03 -19.10 3.92
CA MET A 517 -0.62 -18.99 2.60
C MET A 517 -0.31 -20.19 1.70
N GLN A 518 0.92 -20.72 1.74
CA GLN A 518 1.25 -21.96 1.04
C GLN A 518 0.35 -23.11 1.51
N ASN A 519 0.16 -23.26 2.82
CA ASN A 519 -0.69 -24.31 3.40
C ASN A 519 -2.18 -24.06 3.11
N ALA A 520 -2.63 -22.80 3.09
CA ALA A 520 -3.99 -22.45 2.68
C ALA A 520 -4.23 -22.89 1.23
N GLY A 521 -3.27 -22.61 0.34
CA GLY A 521 -3.31 -23.05 -1.04
C GLY A 521 -3.23 -24.57 -1.22
N LYS A 522 -2.69 -25.31 -0.26
CA LYS A 522 -2.68 -26.78 -0.29
C LYS A 522 -3.87 -27.42 0.45
N TYR A 523 -4.80 -26.62 0.98
CA TYR A 523 -5.88 -27.07 1.88
C TYR A 523 -5.35 -27.83 3.12
N SER A 524 -4.12 -27.56 3.53
CA SER A 524 -3.43 -28.22 4.65
C SER A 524 -3.15 -27.27 5.82
N LEU A 525 -3.70 -26.05 5.78
CA LEU A 525 -3.59 -25.09 6.89
C LEU A 525 -4.48 -25.54 8.06
N ASP A 526 -3.93 -25.46 9.26
CA ASP A 526 -4.54 -25.91 10.51
C ASP A 526 -5.93 -25.29 10.76
N ARG A 527 -6.90 -26.10 11.20
CA ARG A 527 -8.30 -25.68 11.37
C ARG A 527 -8.61 -25.10 12.75
N GLU A 528 -7.76 -25.32 13.75
CA GLU A 528 -7.93 -24.78 15.09
C GLU A 528 -7.42 -23.33 15.15
N TRP A 529 -6.24 -23.11 14.57
CA TRP A 529 -5.60 -21.80 14.46
C TRP A 529 -6.13 -20.95 13.31
N PHE A 530 -6.65 -21.57 12.25
CA PHE A 530 -7.20 -20.86 11.10
C PHE A 530 -8.55 -21.46 10.66
N PRO A 531 -9.60 -21.43 11.50
CA PRO A 531 -10.89 -22.01 11.16
C PRO A 531 -11.51 -21.35 9.91
N TYR A 532 -12.42 -22.09 9.28
CA TYR A 532 -13.35 -21.51 8.30
C TYR A 532 -14.44 -20.74 9.04
N PHE A 533 -14.83 -19.58 8.53
CA PHE A 533 -15.85 -18.76 9.17
C PHE A 533 -17.27 -19.34 9.02
N ARG A 534 -17.59 -19.86 7.83
CA ARG A 534 -18.88 -20.54 7.54
C ARG A 534 -18.67 -21.72 6.58
N ASP A 535 -18.58 -21.44 5.28
CA ASP A 535 -18.40 -22.47 4.26
C ASP A 535 -17.03 -23.12 4.42
N GLN A 536 -17.01 -24.45 4.31
CA GLN A 536 -15.80 -25.25 4.23
C GLN A 536 -15.80 -26.01 2.90
N PRO A 537 -14.63 -26.29 2.30
CA PRO A 537 -14.57 -27.10 1.09
C PRO A 537 -15.13 -28.50 1.36
N LEU A 538 -15.92 -29.03 0.44
CA LEU A 538 -16.29 -30.44 0.47
C LEU A 538 -15.05 -31.28 0.15
N ASP A 539 -14.91 -32.46 0.75
CA ASP A 539 -13.73 -33.31 0.54
C ASP A 539 -13.53 -33.67 -0.95
N GLU A 540 -14.62 -33.74 -1.72
CA GLU A 540 -14.62 -33.99 -3.17
C GLU A 540 -14.05 -32.82 -4.00
N ASP A 541 -14.14 -31.59 -3.48
CA ASP A 541 -13.68 -30.37 -4.17
C ASP A 541 -12.20 -30.07 -3.92
N ILE A 542 -11.57 -30.77 -2.97
CA ILE A 542 -10.14 -30.60 -2.67
C ILE A 542 -9.34 -31.29 -3.78
N PRO A 543 -8.49 -30.56 -4.53
CA PRO A 543 -7.67 -31.18 -5.57
C PRO A 543 -6.74 -32.22 -4.93
N THR A 544 -7.07 -33.51 -5.05
CA THR A 544 -6.17 -34.58 -4.59
C THR A 544 -5.02 -34.68 -5.57
N ASN A 545 -3.78 -34.41 -5.12
CA ASN A 545 -2.56 -34.58 -5.91
C ASN A 545 -2.22 -36.05 -6.26
N ASN A 546 -3.17 -36.98 -6.18
CA ASN A 546 -2.98 -38.39 -6.54
C ASN A 546 -3.35 -38.65 -8.00
N THR A 547 -2.61 -38.07 -8.94
CA THR A 547 -2.40 -38.71 -10.25
C THR A 547 -1.49 -39.92 -10.04
N ARG A 548 -2.05 -41.03 -9.53
CA ARG A 548 -1.45 -42.34 -9.73
C ARG A 548 -1.64 -42.68 -11.20
N ILE A 549 -0.55 -42.67 -11.94
CA ILE A 549 -0.42 -43.19 -13.30
C ILE A 549 -1.00 -44.62 -13.30
N SER A 550 -2.18 -44.78 -13.88
CA SER A 550 -2.79 -46.07 -14.12
C SER A 550 -2.06 -46.75 -15.28
N SER A 551 -0.95 -47.44 -14.98
CA SER A 551 -0.37 -48.42 -15.87
C SER A 551 -1.29 -49.63 -15.94
N THR A 552 -1.98 -49.76 -17.07
CA THR A 552 -2.74 -50.93 -17.48
C THR A 552 -1.82 -52.15 -17.57
N THR A 553 -1.94 -53.07 -16.62
CA THR A 553 -1.56 -54.47 -16.82
C THR A 553 -2.60 -55.37 -16.18
N SER A 554 -3.50 -55.82 -17.05
CA SER A 554 -4.31 -57.02 -16.86
C SER A 554 -3.45 -58.21 -16.45
N THR A 555 -3.80 -58.92 -15.37
CA THR A 555 -3.95 -60.38 -15.34
C THR A 555 -4.56 -60.80 -14.00
N SER A 556 -5.65 -61.54 -14.11
CA SER A 556 -6.46 -62.16 -13.06
C SER A 556 -5.70 -63.20 -12.23
N THR A 557 -5.94 -63.25 -10.91
CA THR A 557 -6.22 -64.50 -10.18
C THR A 557 -6.74 -64.23 -8.77
N ARG A 558 -7.76 -65.02 -8.39
CA ARG A 558 -8.53 -65.03 -7.14
C ARG A 558 -7.82 -65.81 -6.03
N THR A 559 -7.93 -65.35 -4.78
CA THR A 559 -8.11 -66.14 -3.52
C THR A 559 -8.27 -65.15 -2.35
N THR A 560 -9.46 -64.93 -1.78
CA THR A 560 -10.15 -65.61 -0.64
C THR A 560 -9.41 -65.64 0.70
N ASN A 561 -10.11 -65.16 1.75
CA ASN A 561 -9.90 -65.25 3.22
C ASN A 561 -9.08 -64.09 3.83
N SER A 562 -9.42 -63.45 4.95
CA SER A 562 -10.49 -63.62 5.94
C SER A 562 -10.49 -62.45 6.94
N ALA A 563 -11.69 -61.97 7.30
CA ALA A 563 -12.21 -61.52 8.61
C ALA A 563 -11.42 -60.61 9.60
N GLY A 564 -12.09 -59.50 9.98
CA GLY A 564 -11.96 -58.69 11.22
C GLY A 564 -12.50 -57.26 11.00
N LYS A 565 -13.78 -56.89 11.27
CA LYS A 565 -14.46 -56.52 12.56
C LYS A 565 -13.57 -55.61 13.42
N ASP A 566 -13.88 -54.32 13.69
CA ASP A 566 -15.04 -53.68 14.36
C ASP A 566 -15.20 -52.19 13.88
N LEU A 567 -16.35 -51.54 13.66
CA LEU A 567 -17.57 -51.14 14.42
C LEU A 567 -17.38 -50.10 15.54
N HIS A 568 -17.97 -48.89 15.38
CA HIS A 568 -18.72 -48.03 16.33
C HIS A 568 -18.87 -46.60 15.75
N THR A 569 -20.00 -46.18 15.13
CA THR A 569 -21.30 -45.67 15.66
C THR A 569 -21.27 -44.33 16.42
N SER A 570 -21.76 -43.26 15.76
CA SER A 570 -22.66 -42.17 16.24
C SER A 570 -22.59 -41.03 15.20
N GLY A 571 -23.65 -40.52 14.56
CA GLY A 571 -25.01 -40.26 15.04
C GLY A 571 -25.23 -38.75 15.03
N SER A 572 -25.49 -38.13 13.87
CA SER A 572 -26.05 -36.76 13.81
C SER A 572 -26.94 -36.58 12.60
N LEU A 573 -28.24 -36.61 12.89
CA LEU A 573 -29.34 -36.15 12.06
C LEU A 573 -29.39 -34.62 12.15
N ARG A 574 -29.17 -33.87 11.04
CA ARG A 574 -29.87 -32.61 10.76
C ARG A 574 -29.52 -32.00 9.38
N ASN A 575 -30.58 -31.92 8.57
CA ASN A 575 -30.87 -31.01 7.46
C ASN A 575 -30.28 -31.28 6.04
N PRO A 576 -31.01 -32.03 5.18
CA PRO A 576 -30.80 -32.01 3.74
C PRO A 576 -31.69 -30.93 3.12
N ARG A 577 -31.24 -29.67 3.04
CA ARG A 577 -32.02 -28.66 2.29
C ARG A 577 -31.24 -27.47 1.75
N ILE A 578 -30.19 -27.70 0.95
CA ILE A 578 -29.82 -26.85 -0.19
C ILE A 578 -29.17 -27.74 -1.28
N LYS A 579 -30.00 -28.40 -2.11
CA LYS A 579 -29.56 -28.87 -3.43
C LYS A 579 -30.12 -27.88 -4.45
N ALA A 580 -29.27 -26.99 -4.95
CA ALA A 580 -29.59 -26.11 -6.08
C ALA A 580 -29.55 -26.90 -7.40
N ALA A 581 -30.52 -26.64 -8.27
CA ALA A 581 -30.88 -27.45 -9.45
C ALA A 581 -29.96 -27.30 -10.68
N TRP A 582 -28.64 -27.15 -10.50
CA TRP A 582 -27.68 -26.95 -11.62
C TRP A 582 -26.68 -28.11 -11.82
N ALA A 583 -26.83 -29.17 -11.03
CA ALA A 583 -26.12 -30.43 -11.28
C ALA A 583 -26.82 -31.23 -12.38
N SER A 584 -26.66 -30.81 -13.64
CA SER A 584 -26.87 -31.69 -14.79
C SER A 584 -25.59 -31.83 -15.58
N SER A 585 -25.03 -33.05 -15.54
CA SER A 585 -24.05 -33.55 -16.50
C SER A 585 -24.49 -33.28 -17.93
N SER A 586 -23.66 -32.58 -18.71
CA SER A 586 -23.68 -32.70 -20.16
C SER A 586 -22.34 -32.28 -20.75
N SER A 587 -21.43 -33.24 -20.80
CA SER A 587 -20.30 -33.23 -21.71
C SER A 587 -20.80 -33.50 -23.14
N THR A 588 -20.90 -32.45 -23.94
CA THR A 588 -20.98 -32.59 -25.41
C THR A 588 -20.05 -31.58 -26.06
N LEU A 589 -19.11 -32.15 -26.81
CA LEU A 589 -18.07 -31.50 -27.59
C LEU A 589 -18.63 -30.46 -28.56
N SER A 590 -17.97 -29.31 -28.68
CA SER A 590 -17.87 -28.67 -30.00
C SER A 590 -16.52 -27.97 -30.18
N SER A 591 -15.87 -28.36 -31.26
CA SER A 591 -14.56 -27.91 -31.73
C SER A 591 -14.63 -26.50 -32.32
N SER A 592 -13.84 -25.56 -31.81
CA SER A 592 -13.41 -24.41 -32.62
C SER A 592 -12.06 -23.82 -32.18
N ARG A 593 -11.06 -24.10 -33.03
CA ARG A 593 -9.89 -23.30 -33.43
C ARG A 593 -9.09 -22.53 -32.36
N ASN A 594 -7.96 -23.16 -32.02
CA ASN A 594 -6.77 -22.66 -31.34
C ASN A 594 -6.16 -21.38 -31.97
N ILE A 595 -6.20 -20.23 -31.28
CA ILE A 595 -5.19 -19.14 -31.33
C ILE A 595 -5.17 -18.30 -30.01
N ASN A 596 -5.30 -18.88 -28.80
CA ASN A 596 -5.28 -18.07 -27.55
C ASN A 596 -4.86 -18.81 -26.26
N THR A 597 -4.00 -19.82 -26.36
CA THR A 597 -3.75 -20.81 -25.28
C THR A 597 -3.01 -20.29 -24.05
N LEU A 598 -2.35 -19.13 -24.09
CA LEU A 598 -1.66 -18.58 -22.90
C LEU A 598 -2.56 -17.66 -22.05
N GLY A 599 -3.55 -17.01 -22.65
CA GLY A 599 -4.44 -16.07 -21.96
C GLY A 599 -5.59 -16.73 -21.20
N SER A 600 -6.06 -17.92 -21.62
CA SER A 600 -7.15 -18.60 -20.92
C SER A 600 -6.70 -19.38 -19.69
N GLN A 601 -5.48 -19.94 -19.69
CA GLN A 601 -4.94 -20.61 -18.50
C GLN A 601 -4.72 -19.64 -17.33
N ALA A 602 -4.29 -18.40 -17.62
CA ALA A 602 -4.06 -17.41 -16.59
C ALA A 602 -5.36 -16.89 -15.93
N LYS A 603 -6.49 -16.87 -16.67
CA LYS A 603 -7.80 -16.51 -16.09
C LYS A 603 -8.37 -17.58 -15.15
N ASN A 604 -7.89 -18.81 -15.24
CA ASN A 604 -8.44 -19.96 -14.53
C ASN A 604 -7.64 -20.38 -13.28
N LYS A 605 -6.63 -19.61 -12.88
CA LYS A 605 -5.89 -19.89 -11.63
C LYS A 605 -6.77 -19.63 -10.41
N GLN A 606 -6.63 -20.48 -9.40
CA GLN A 606 -7.22 -20.23 -8.09
C GLN A 606 -6.59 -18.97 -7.48
N ARG A 607 -7.42 -18.08 -6.93
CA ARG A 607 -6.97 -16.88 -6.23
C ARG A 607 -6.98 -17.07 -4.72
N ILE A 608 -5.94 -16.61 -4.05
CA ILE A 608 -5.78 -16.70 -2.59
C ILE A 608 -5.41 -15.32 -2.07
N PHE A 609 -6.29 -14.75 -1.27
CA PHE A 609 -6.15 -13.43 -0.65
C PHE A 609 -5.73 -13.58 0.80
N CYS A 610 -4.84 -12.70 1.25
CA CYS A 610 -4.56 -12.49 2.67
C CYS A 610 -4.77 -11.03 3.05
N PHE A 611 -5.44 -10.78 4.17
CA PHE A 611 -5.49 -9.48 4.81
C PHE A 611 -4.76 -9.53 6.15
N VAL A 612 -3.85 -8.58 6.40
CA VAL A 612 -3.13 -8.44 7.67
C VAL A 612 -3.57 -7.16 8.36
N ALA A 613 -4.46 -7.26 9.35
CA ALA A 613 -4.89 -6.11 10.14
C ALA A 613 -3.74 -5.61 11.04
N GLY A 614 -3.51 -4.30 11.06
CA GLY A 614 -2.43 -3.70 11.85
C GLY A 614 -1.13 -3.47 11.08
N GLY A 615 -1.09 -3.80 9.79
CA GLY A 615 0.04 -3.52 8.89
C GLY A 615 0.81 -4.76 8.40
N MET A 616 1.15 -4.80 7.11
CA MET A 616 2.01 -5.82 6.49
C MET A 616 3.43 -5.32 6.26
N THR A 617 4.41 -6.19 6.05
CA THR A 617 5.82 -5.81 5.80
C THR A 617 6.24 -6.03 4.34
N TYR A 618 7.37 -5.44 3.92
CA TYR A 618 7.94 -5.66 2.59
C TYR A 618 8.41 -7.11 2.36
N SER A 619 8.83 -7.83 3.41
CA SER A 619 9.19 -9.25 3.32
C SER A 619 7.97 -10.16 3.16
N GLU A 620 6.86 -9.79 3.79
CA GLU A 620 5.56 -10.43 3.59
C GLU A 620 5.07 -10.22 2.15
N ILE A 621 5.18 -8.99 1.61
CA ILE A 621 4.87 -8.68 0.20
C ILE A 621 5.72 -9.54 -0.74
N ARG A 622 7.05 -9.57 -0.57
CA ARG A 622 7.96 -10.41 -1.38
C ARG A 622 7.50 -11.87 -1.40
N SER A 623 7.09 -12.41 -0.26
CA SER A 623 6.64 -13.79 -0.12
C SER A 623 5.45 -14.14 -1.02
N ILE A 624 4.56 -13.18 -1.29
CA ILE A 624 3.39 -13.37 -2.17
C ILE A 624 3.79 -13.56 -3.64
N TYR A 625 4.78 -12.78 -4.09
CA TYR A 625 5.33 -12.89 -5.44
C TYR A 625 6.06 -14.23 -5.62
N GLU A 626 6.82 -14.66 -4.62
CA GLU A 626 7.48 -15.97 -4.60
C GLU A 626 6.46 -17.12 -4.64
N LEU A 627 5.37 -17.03 -3.87
CA LEU A 627 4.29 -18.03 -3.88
C LEU A 627 3.55 -18.09 -5.22
N SER A 628 3.19 -16.93 -5.79
CA SER A 628 2.52 -16.86 -7.09
C SER A 628 3.38 -17.43 -8.23
N SER A 629 4.71 -17.33 -8.11
CA SER A 629 5.65 -17.89 -9.09
C SER A 629 5.85 -19.39 -8.92
N SER A 630 5.83 -19.90 -7.68
CA SER A 630 6.15 -21.30 -7.36
C SER A 630 4.94 -22.23 -7.33
N MET A 631 3.77 -21.72 -6.96
CA MET A 631 2.51 -22.44 -6.93
C MET A 631 1.63 -21.85 -8.03
N ASN A 632 1.19 -22.64 -9.01
CA ASN A 632 0.37 -22.20 -10.14
C ASN A 632 -1.03 -21.67 -9.73
N LYS A 633 -1.06 -20.59 -8.95
CA LYS A 633 -2.16 -19.92 -8.27
C LYS A 633 -1.79 -18.45 -8.14
N ASP A 634 -2.77 -17.57 -8.03
CA ASP A 634 -2.52 -16.15 -7.81
C ASP A 634 -2.69 -15.81 -6.34
N PHE A 635 -1.63 -15.34 -5.70
CA PHE A 635 -1.65 -14.88 -4.31
C PHE A 635 -1.71 -13.36 -4.27
N TYR A 636 -2.48 -12.83 -3.32
CA TYR A 636 -2.63 -11.40 -3.09
C TYR A 636 -2.53 -11.11 -1.59
N ILE A 637 -1.93 -9.99 -1.22
CA ILE A 637 -1.89 -9.51 0.17
C ILE A 637 -2.39 -8.08 0.26
N GLY A 638 -3.06 -7.77 1.36
CA GLY A 638 -3.37 -6.39 1.69
C GLY A 638 -3.43 -6.13 3.18
N SER A 639 -3.52 -4.85 3.50
CA SER A 639 -3.55 -4.33 4.86
C SER A 639 -4.14 -2.92 4.86
N GLU A 640 -4.16 -2.23 6.00
CA GLU A 640 -4.39 -0.78 6.03
C GLU A 640 -3.11 0.00 5.66
N SER A 641 -1.93 -0.55 5.95
CA SER A 641 -0.64 0.12 5.76
C SER A 641 0.50 -0.88 5.54
N ILE A 642 1.62 -0.41 4.98
CA ILE A 642 2.89 -1.16 4.98
C ILE A 642 3.77 -0.62 6.11
N LEU A 643 4.17 -1.52 7.03
CA LEU A 643 5.05 -1.19 8.14
C LEU A 643 6.51 -1.31 7.72
N LYS A 644 7.24 -0.23 7.94
CA LYS A 644 8.70 -0.25 8.12
C LYS A 644 9.01 -0.61 9.59
N PRO A 645 10.23 -1.07 9.91
CA PRO A 645 10.60 -1.35 11.29
C PRO A 645 10.40 -0.16 12.23
N ARG A 646 10.72 1.05 11.77
CA ARG A 646 10.43 2.28 12.50
C ARG A 646 8.93 2.50 12.75
N ASP A 647 8.07 2.20 11.78
CA ASP A 647 6.62 2.36 11.92
C ASP A 647 6.06 1.40 12.98
N PHE A 648 6.58 0.16 13.04
CA PHE A 648 6.22 -0.80 14.08
C PHE A 648 6.63 -0.32 15.48
N LEU A 649 7.87 0.20 15.63
CA LEU A 649 8.33 0.77 16.90
C LEU A 649 7.51 2.00 17.34
N ILE A 650 7.11 2.86 16.39
CA ILE A 650 6.20 3.98 16.65
C ILE A 650 4.81 3.47 17.04
N GLY A 651 4.31 2.43 16.38
CA GLY A 651 3.06 1.75 16.73
C GLY A 651 3.05 1.30 18.19
N LEU A 652 4.12 0.67 18.65
CA LEU A 652 4.30 0.27 20.06
C LEU A 652 4.28 1.47 21.03
N GLN A 653 4.76 2.66 20.62
CA GLN A 653 4.63 3.87 21.43
C GLN A 653 3.21 4.43 21.43
N SER A 654 2.54 4.36 20.27
CA SER A 654 1.22 4.93 20.02
C SER A 654 0.08 4.16 20.69
N ILE A 655 0.30 2.91 21.08
CA ILE A 655 -0.69 2.12 21.84
C ILE A 655 -0.62 2.35 23.35
N ASP A 656 0.27 3.23 23.85
CA ASP A 656 0.36 3.57 25.26
C ASP A 656 -0.95 4.16 25.80
N LYS A 657 -1.30 3.82 27.05
CA LYS A 657 -2.54 4.27 27.69
C LYS A 657 -2.65 5.80 27.86
N ASN A 658 -1.53 6.52 27.78
CA ASN A 658 -1.52 7.99 27.86
C ASN A 658 -1.73 8.66 26.49
N LYS A 659 -1.84 7.90 25.41
CA LYS A 659 -2.11 8.42 24.07
C LYS A 659 -3.61 8.41 23.81
N THR A 660 -4.17 9.58 23.56
CA THR A 660 -5.58 9.76 23.19
C THR A 660 -5.72 9.88 21.66
N PRO A 661 -6.90 9.64 21.09
CA PRO A 661 -7.14 9.74 19.64
C PRO A 661 -6.67 11.07 19.02
N GLU A 662 -6.84 12.20 19.73
CA GLU A 662 -6.41 13.53 19.27
C GLU A 662 -4.88 13.64 19.11
N ASN A 663 -4.13 12.84 19.86
CA ASN A 663 -2.67 12.82 19.88
C ASN A 663 -2.06 11.79 18.93
N LEU A 664 -2.89 11.03 18.20
CA LEU A 664 -2.47 9.87 17.41
C LEU A 664 -2.58 10.05 15.90
N ASP A 665 -3.04 11.22 15.44
CA ASP A 665 -3.18 11.55 14.00
C ASP A 665 -3.85 10.44 13.18
N LEU A 666 -4.95 9.90 13.72
CA LEU A 666 -5.64 8.76 13.11
C LEU A 666 -6.55 9.22 11.96
N ASN A 667 -6.36 8.65 10.77
CA ASN A 667 -7.19 8.95 9.60
C ASN A 667 -8.69 8.75 9.90
N ILE A 668 -9.06 7.65 10.58
CA ILE A 668 -10.46 7.38 10.93
C ILE A 668 -11.06 8.43 11.87
N TYR A 669 -10.26 8.94 12.82
CA TYR A 669 -10.68 10.02 13.71
C TYR A 669 -10.94 11.31 12.91
N GLN A 670 -10.08 11.63 11.96
CA GLN A 670 -10.27 12.80 11.08
C GLN A 670 -11.51 12.64 10.20
N GLU A 671 -11.70 11.47 9.57
CA GLU A 671 -12.83 11.18 8.67
C GLU A 671 -14.18 11.26 9.41
N LEU A 672 -14.28 10.71 10.62
CA LEU A 672 -15.51 10.77 11.42
C LEU A 672 -15.86 12.19 11.92
N ASN A 673 -14.86 13.07 12.05
CA ASN A 673 -15.02 14.45 12.48
C ASN A 673 -15.14 15.46 11.32
N LYS A 674 -15.19 15.00 10.06
CA LYS A 674 -15.35 15.91 8.92
C LYS A 674 -16.68 16.67 8.97
N PRO A 675 -16.69 17.95 8.53
CA PRO A 675 -17.93 18.71 8.40
C PRO A 675 -18.92 18.00 7.49
N THR A 676 -20.20 18.00 7.88
CA THR A 676 -21.28 17.42 7.06
C THR A 676 -21.98 18.45 6.17
N ASP A 677 -21.64 19.72 6.28
CA ASP A 677 -22.25 20.81 5.50
C ASP A 677 -21.31 21.24 4.37
N PRO A 678 -21.78 21.26 3.11
CA PRO A 678 -20.97 21.72 2.01
C PRO A 678 -20.87 23.24 1.95
N PRO A 679 -19.88 23.79 1.20
CA PRO A 679 -19.77 25.22 0.97
C PRO A 679 -21.06 25.82 0.38
N LEU A 680 -21.41 27.04 0.81
CA LEU A 680 -22.65 27.72 0.40
C LEU A 680 -22.79 27.86 -1.14
N HIS A 681 -21.68 28.04 -1.87
CA HIS A 681 -21.72 28.21 -3.33
C HIS A 681 -22.34 27.01 -4.05
N VAL A 682 -22.33 25.81 -3.46
CA VAL A 682 -22.93 24.62 -4.06
C VAL A 682 -24.45 24.80 -4.27
N PHE A 683 -25.10 25.62 -3.44
CA PHE A 683 -26.52 25.96 -3.54
C PHE A 683 -26.79 27.27 -4.31
N GLU A 684 -25.76 28.04 -4.65
CA GLU A 684 -25.88 29.34 -5.35
C GLU A 684 -25.47 29.25 -6.83
N ASP A 685 -24.56 28.33 -7.16
CA ASP A 685 -24.06 28.08 -8.50
C ASP A 685 -25.19 27.65 -9.44
N GLY A 686 -25.69 28.56 -10.28
CA GLY A 686 -26.70 28.27 -11.31
C GLY A 686 -28.01 29.05 -11.20
N ILE A 687 -28.19 29.86 -10.14
CA ILE A 687 -29.29 30.83 -10.08
C ILE A 687 -28.90 32.04 -10.94
N PRO A 688 -29.67 32.42 -11.98
CA PRO A 688 -29.41 33.66 -12.70
C PRO A 688 -29.48 34.80 -11.69
N LYS A 689 -28.36 35.49 -11.42
CA LYS A 689 -28.39 36.72 -10.62
C LYS A 689 -29.45 37.62 -11.26
N PRO A 690 -30.46 38.11 -10.53
CA PRO A 690 -31.40 39.06 -11.11
C PRO A 690 -30.57 40.21 -11.66
N LYS A 691 -30.71 40.49 -12.97
CA LYS A 691 -30.09 41.66 -13.57
C LYS A 691 -30.48 42.82 -12.66
N LYS A 692 -29.51 43.46 -12.00
CA LYS A 692 -29.75 44.76 -11.37
C LYS A 692 -30.33 45.61 -12.49
N ILE A 693 -31.63 45.89 -12.42
CA ILE A 693 -32.25 46.93 -13.20
C ILE A 693 -31.59 48.19 -12.66
N ILE A 694 -30.48 48.57 -13.27
CA ILE A 694 -29.99 49.93 -13.19
C ILE A 694 -31.02 50.70 -14.01
N ASN A 695 -32.08 51.15 -13.34
CA ASN A 695 -32.87 52.29 -13.77
C ASN A 695 -31.93 53.50 -13.70
N GLN A 696 -30.94 53.55 -14.59
CA GLN A 696 -30.33 54.82 -14.95
C GLN A 696 -31.31 55.46 -15.93
N PRO A 697 -31.71 56.71 -15.70
CA PRO A 697 -32.54 57.42 -16.64
C PRO A 697 -31.73 57.57 -17.95
N GLN A 698 -32.04 56.72 -18.93
CA GLN A 698 -31.45 56.78 -20.27
C GLN A 698 -31.74 58.11 -20.99
N ASN A 699 -32.54 59.00 -20.41
CA ASN A 699 -32.76 60.36 -20.92
C ASN A 699 -31.83 61.45 -20.37
N GLN A 700 -30.98 61.19 -19.38
CA GLN A 700 -30.05 62.24 -18.88
C GLN A 700 -28.65 62.19 -19.49
N PHE A 701 -28.19 61.02 -19.93
CA PHE A 701 -26.85 60.91 -20.54
C PHE A 701 -26.83 61.37 -22.01
N GLN A 702 -27.92 61.17 -22.77
CA GLN A 702 -28.03 61.73 -24.13
C GLN A 702 -28.25 63.25 -24.12
N GLN A 703 -28.94 63.82 -23.13
CA GLN A 703 -29.06 65.27 -22.99
C GLN A 703 -27.76 65.94 -22.53
N GLN A 704 -26.92 65.29 -21.72
CA GLN A 704 -25.60 65.82 -21.36
C GLN A 704 -24.58 65.71 -22.50
N ILE A 705 -24.60 64.66 -23.32
CA ILE A 705 -23.73 64.56 -24.50
C ILE A 705 -24.14 65.58 -25.58
N GLN A 706 -25.45 65.84 -25.74
CA GLN A 706 -25.93 66.84 -26.69
C GLN A 706 -25.70 68.28 -26.18
N GLN A 707 -25.74 68.53 -24.87
CA GLN A 707 -25.34 69.82 -24.30
C GLN A 707 -23.82 70.05 -24.29
N GLN A 708 -22.98 69.01 -24.13
CA GLN A 708 -21.53 69.16 -24.31
C GLN A 708 -21.15 69.37 -25.77
N GLN A 709 -21.78 68.70 -26.73
CA GLN A 709 -21.49 68.93 -28.16
C GLN A 709 -21.98 70.32 -28.65
N LEU A 710 -23.01 70.89 -28.03
CA LEU A 710 -23.46 72.27 -28.32
C LEU A 710 -22.61 73.34 -27.62
N MET A 711 -21.97 73.05 -26.47
CA MET A 711 -21.02 73.98 -25.86
C MET A 711 -19.66 74.01 -26.56
N TYR A 712 -19.25 72.92 -27.21
CA TYR A 712 -17.96 72.88 -27.94
C TYR A 712 -17.98 73.61 -29.30
N GLN A 713 -19.12 74.13 -29.76
CA GLN A 713 -19.22 74.85 -31.04
C GLN A 713 -19.30 76.38 -30.93
N ASN A 714 -19.27 76.98 -29.74
CA ASN A 714 -19.32 78.43 -29.59
C ASN A 714 -18.49 78.92 -28.40
N THR A 715 -17.16 78.99 -28.56
CA THR A 715 -16.30 80.08 -28.01
C THR A 715 -14.85 79.91 -28.49
N HIS A 716 -14.57 80.61 -29.58
CA HIS A 716 -13.33 81.27 -30.03
C HIS A 716 -12.29 81.68 -28.94
N PRO A 717 -11.09 82.18 -29.31
CA PRO A 717 -10.02 81.61 -30.15
C PRO A 717 -8.59 81.94 -29.59
N ASN A 718 -7.54 81.41 -30.22
CA ASN A 718 -6.15 81.92 -30.35
C ASN A 718 -5.41 82.55 -29.14
N ALA A 719 -4.26 81.98 -28.76
CA ALA A 719 -2.92 82.53 -29.10
C ALA A 719 -1.75 81.78 -28.42
N ASN A 720 -0.88 81.23 -29.28
CA ASN A 720 0.60 81.26 -29.31
C ASN A 720 1.52 80.97 -28.11
N ASN A 721 2.55 80.18 -28.47
CA ASN A 721 3.93 80.04 -27.94
C ASN A 721 4.10 79.27 -26.62
N GLY A 722 5.02 78.30 -26.48
CA GLY A 722 6.05 77.74 -27.36
C GLY A 722 7.04 76.87 -26.54
N GLY A 723 7.63 75.84 -27.17
CA GLY A 723 8.78 75.02 -26.71
C GLY A 723 8.55 74.06 -25.52
N ASN A 724 9.34 73.03 -25.25
CA ASN A 724 10.17 72.03 -25.96
C ASN A 724 10.76 71.11 -24.83
N GLU A 725 11.29 69.92 -25.14
CA GLU A 725 12.13 69.04 -24.27
C GLU A 725 11.38 68.06 -23.31
N GLN A 726 11.36 66.74 -23.55
CA GLN A 726 12.39 65.70 -23.32
C GLN A 726 12.66 65.33 -21.85
N SER A 727 12.32 64.08 -21.46
CA SER A 727 13.16 63.08 -20.75
C SER A 727 12.38 62.09 -19.86
N SER A 728 12.90 60.85 -19.83
CA SER A 728 12.45 59.62 -19.13
C SER A 728 13.04 59.51 -17.68
N PRO A 729 13.09 58.35 -16.98
CA PRO A 729 12.05 57.55 -16.29
C PRO A 729 12.40 57.22 -14.80
N SER A 730 11.69 56.24 -14.17
CA SER A 730 11.90 55.58 -12.84
C SER A 730 11.30 56.31 -11.61
N SER A 731 10.80 55.74 -10.50
CA SER A 731 10.91 54.42 -9.82
C SER A 731 9.82 54.26 -8.70
N SER A 732 9.44 53.00 -8.42
CA SER A 732 9.09 52.34 -7.12
C SER A 732 8.10 52.91 -6.08
N SER A 733 7.12 52.08 -5.68
CA SER A 733 6.73 51.73 -4.27
C SER A 733 5.54 50.73 -4.28
N SER A 734 5.70 49.42 -4.07
CA SER A 734 5.81 48.65 -2.80
C SER A 734 4.50 48.44 -2.01
N SER A 735 4.00 47.19 -1.98
CA SER A 735 3.26 46.61 -0.84
C SER A 735 3.20 45.06 -0.90
N ALA A 736 3.96 44.41 -0.02
CA ALA A 736 3.81 43.04 0.52
C ALA A 736 3.81 43.19 2.08
N PRO A 737 3.47 42.22 2.98
CA PRO A 737 4.05 40.84 3.09
C PRO A 737 3.12 39.85 3.90
N PRO A 738 3.54 38.86 4.74
CA PRO A 738 4.82 38.12 4.92
C PRO A 738 4.72 36.57 5.11
N SER A 739 5.89 35.91 5.19
CA SER A 739 6.17 34.50 5.52
C SER A 739 6.69 34.29 6.97
N HIS A 740 6.57 33.06 7.49
CA HIS A 740 7.21 32.51 8.71
C HIS A 740 7.39 30.98 8.45
N TYR A 741 8.53 30.29 8.63
CA TYR A 741 9.31 30.07 9.86
C TYR A 741 10.77 29.64 9.56
N GLN A 742 11.69 30.11 10.41
CA GLN A 742 13.15 29.93 10.36
C GLN A 742 13.65 28.60 10.97
N LYS A 743 14.76 28.10 10.42
CA LYS A 743 15.60 27.00 10.91
C LYS A 743 16.66 27.55 11.88
N ARG A 744 16.87 26.88 13.03
CA ARG A 744 17.87 27.23 14.05
C ARG A 744 19.23 26.60 13.70
N GLN A 745 20.27 27.42 13.56
CA GLN A 745 21.68 27.01 13.59
C GLN A 745 22.22 27.21 15.01
N THR A 746 23.13 26.34 15.44
CA THR A 746 24.10 26.60 16.52
C THR A 746 25.50 26.21 16.04
N PRO A 747 26.55 26.92 16.50
CA PRO A 747 27.76 27.17 15.72
C PRO A 747 28.94 26.25 16.06
N GLY A 748 29.89 26.20 15.12
CA GLY A 748 31.08 25.36 15.17
C GLY A 748 32.18 25.81 16.12
N GLY A 749 33.15 24.91 16.27
CA GLY A 749 34.47 25.17 16.82
C GLY A 749 35.51 24.46 15.93
N ASN A 750 36.40 25.25 15.34
CA ASN A 750 37.59 24.82 14.61
C ASN A 750 38.61 24.19 15.56
N LEU A 751 39.39 23.23 15.04
CA LEU A 751 40.82 23.05 15.36
C LEU A 751 41.45 22.15 14.29
N ASP A 752 42.07 22.79 13.29
CA ASP A 752 43.13 22.20 12.48
C ASP A 752 44.39 22.05 13.35
N ASN A 753 45.10 20.92 13.25
CA ASN A 753 46.49 20.88 12.75
C ASN A 753 47.24 19.54 12.98
N ILE A 754 47.96 19.15 11.91
CA ILE A 754 49.29 18.50 11.88
C ILE A 754 49.39 16.99 12.13
N GLY A 755 49.98 16.29 11.15
CA GLY A 755 50.86 15.13 11.44
C GLY A 755 50.92 14.05 10.36
N ASN A 756 51.86 14.20 9.44
CA ASN A 756 52.19 13.29 8.33
C ASN A 756 52.98 12.03 8.80
N ILE A 757 53.31 11.12 7.85
CA ILE A 757 54.18 9.91 7.90
C ILE A 757 53.35 8.61 7.86
N GLY A 758 53.46 7.66 6.92
CA GLY A 758 54.38 7.41 5.82
C GLY A 758 54.11 5.97 5.31
N SER A 759 54.03 5.78 3.99
CA SER A 759 53.89 4.46 3.32
C SER A 759 55.23 3.72 3.21
N PRO A 760 55.24 2.40 2.92
CA PRO A 760 55.70 2.03 1.56
C PRO A 760 54.98 0.83 0.90
N THR A 761 54.77 1.01 -0.41
CA THR A 761 54.81 0.08 -1.55
C THR A 761 54.94 -1.44 -1.32
N SER A 762 54.02 -2.22 -1.92
CA SER A 762 54.37 -3.34 -2.80
C SER A 762 53.20 -3.75 -3.71
N THR A 763 53.58 -4.09 -4.94
CA THR A 763 52.84 -4.41 -6.16
C THR A 763 52.12 -5.76 -6.18
N VAL A 764 51.25 -5.92 -7.19
CA VAL A 764 50.82 -7.16 -7.88
C VAL A 764 49.39 -7.66 -7.61
N ASP A 765 48.61 -7.69 -8.71
CA ASP A 765 47.39 -8.46 -9.02
C ASP A 765 46.13 -8.39 -8.12
N SER A 766 45.13 -7.62 -8.55
CA SER A 766 43.75 -7.77 -8.03
C SER A 766 42.66 -7.27 -8.98
N LYS A 767 42.55 -7.84 -10.18
CA LYS A 767 41.37 -7.63 -11.05
C LYS A 767 40.16 -8.55 -10.72
N GLU A 768 40.30 -9.50 -9.79
CA GLU A 768 39.20 -10.42 -9.41
C GLU A 768 38.66 -10.28 -7.96
N LYS A 769 39.23 -9.43 -7.10
CA LYS A 769 38.89 -9.45 -5.66
C LYS A 769 37.67 -8.60 -5.23
N LYS A 770 37.18 -7.65 -6.04
CA LYS A 770 36.08 -6.76 -5.61
C LYS A 770 34.70 -7.44 -5.62
N LYS A 771 34.39 -8.29 -6.62
CA LYS A 771 33.12 -9.04 -6.67
C LYS A 771 32.98 -10.05 -5.53
N SER A 772 34.11 -10.60 -5.05
CA SER A 772 34.15 -11.52 -3.91
C SER A 772 33.93 -10.82 -2.56
N ARG A 773 34.40 -9.57 -2.40
CA ARG A 773 34.29 -8.85 -1.13
C ARG A 773 32.84 -8.56 -0.72
N LEU A 774 31.98 -8.16 -1.66
CA LEU A 774 30.57 -7.87 -1.35
C LEU A 774 29.81 -9.13 -0.90
N LYS A 775 29.99 -10.26 -1.59
CA LYS A 775 29.40 -11.54 -1.18
C LYS A 775 29.92 -12.04 0.17
N LYS A 776 31.11 -11.63 0.60
CA LYS A 776 31.70 -12.01 1.89
C LYS A 776 31.10 -11.26 3.10
N PHE A 777 30.38 -10.17 2.91
CA PHE A 777 29.67 -9.49 4.01
C PHE A 777 28.31 -10.11 4.34
N PHE A 778 27.76 -10.89 3.40
CA PHE A 778 26.44 -11.54 3.49
C PHE A 778 26.53 -13.08 3.50
N LYS A 779 27.73 -13.62 3.43
CA LYS A 779 28.02 -15.04 3.62
C LYS A 779 28.86 -15.17 4.86
#